data_AF-A0A9D2JQV7-F1
#
_entry.id   AF-A0A9D2JQV7-F1
#
_cell.length_a   1.000
_cell.length_b   1.000
_cell.length_c   1.000
_cell.angle_alpha   90.00
_cell.angle_beta   90.00
_cell.angle_gamma   90.00
#
_symmetry.space_group_name_H-M   'P 1'
#
loop_
_entity.id
_entity.type
_entity.pdbx_description
1 polymer ?
#
loop_
_entity_poly.entity_id
_entity_poly.type
_entity_poly.pdbx_seq_one_letter_code
_entity_poly.pdbx_strand_id
1 'polypeptide(L)'
;MNNKKKCLQGILCAAFACTALFGLAACGTSVTAVSVGRNDMPRLTYVEGQELDLSTGALTVEYSNGTVETIPFGSEGVSVSGYDKNSTGEQTVTITYAQQTTTISVTVIPRIEVVNAQTVYYVGETFDTSRGSLIVANDDASTNSVLFSDASVSFSGFDSSAPVSSQTITVTYEGAQTYTGEFEIAVYTTDNATLTPPNRTNYQSHESFQVNGAYITYSNGNHTYDKNIPVTQDMVSGLDFSEVTAENSPMTQTAIVSYGGKTYSFEVTITYSEVTELQKMLKEGTFEWTEPTVPTVDSEKGESAMACVEKYLTLSSSQRSYIDRTQLENAVRTAAAYGYQAWRADLAACEKTFDIADGELRWYLSSYAAAEADRSVVTDDTRAVNTYVDFLTGLIDSFGSLAIGGEQMRDYLEDVSVYRENREDIADLLDFCTRLYAALADVPADWTDATAYAQDVEAAISLLTTEQYGSSSYRNVLAQVGSWREKKDFYDIVYSYCLDTKDTAALSALKECVLPAGLEELYLNLVYALNEYMAVYVGTDGGVSTDSTFFMYYYREACSLADTIAAGESELHKELYAALTFDDLLIDNTGAMLSASFDDLFAFLETTEFGYYDLFGLVLDDEELVAMWDTYLAMLDIVTQEDAGEAASAFLEQFVTLTPGQQKSFLYSVNVYYASYDRLALDLDLSYTYLVRILNAYYSETLSDTEFSALRQLLLAVESYTSISENESALEDFLFYFSAVKELYDGMQDTTAFRAQFGAIYDMYAAIAARYNADGTLAEPFEVEKEWQDVLDAYAQAVGNVLLADSLIHSEDEATAQNAYLRLFAAYEEAIRYEARIASAPDNVKEAYSGAFYTFFGEYNWTLDYAMSVQGRLAGMDAYTSLFYGDIPLWEAVRTIPALGNFLAAASPVIWTQTETAEKPSTTDAVNIMKQFLTLSDEEKTLFAQLQLMEENHPYYYNGLTAIFTVHFADDTAIMKAVNALFDAEEAMISYRAAAADETLTAEELAQERQALDEAMTALETAVSALSETQATQFNELFAEILSYYRTAYSQLPATSAQGN
;
A
#
# COMPACT_ATOMS: atom_id res chain seq x y z
N MET A 1 -67.75 9.47 -2.93
CA MET A 1 -69.07 8.96 -2.48
C MET A 1 -70.15 10.01 -2.79
N ASN A 2 -71.30 9.64 -3.36
CA ASN A 2 -72.60 10.40 -3.37
C ASN A 2 -72.61 11.82 -4.01
N ASN A 3 -73.67 12.41 -4.61
CA ASN A 3 -75.05 12.07 -5.05
C ASN A 3 -75.57 13.30 -5.89
N LYS A 4 -76.60 13.33 -6.77
CA LYS A 4 -77.49 12.35 -7.47
C LYS A 4 -78.34 13.09 -8.55
N LYS A 5 -78.40 12.58 -9.80
CA LYS A 5 -79.58 12.60 -10.75
C LYS A 5 -80.10 13.97 -11.28
N LYS A 6 -80.97 14.08 -12.32
CA LYS A 6 -81.14 13.41 -13.66
C LYS A 6 -82.39 13.97 -14.41
N CYS A 7 -82.33 14.24 -15.73
CA CYS A 7 -83.42 14.07 -16.74
C CYS A 7 -84.72 14.96 -16.63
N LEU A 8 -85.65 15.12 -17.61
CA LEU A 8 -85.76 14.80 -19.06
C LEU A 8 -86.77 15.73 -19.84
N GLN A 9 -86.81 15.56 -21.17
CA GLN A 9 -87.54 16.17 -22.32
C GLN A 9 -89.09 16.37 -22.33
N GLY A 10 -89.56 17.33 -23.17
CA GLY A 10 -90.67 17.20 -24.16
C GLY A 10 -92.09 17.74 -23.84
N ILE A 11 -93.03 18.00 -24.78
CA ILE A 11 -93.00 18.16 -26.26
C ILE A 11 -94.35 18.75 -26.83
N LEU A 12 -94.33 19.46 -27.98
CA LEU A 12 -95.39 19.89 -28.98
C LEU A 12 -96.88 20.27 -28.64
N CYS A 13 -97.25 21.52 -29.00
CA CYS A 13 -98.15 22.00 -30.11
C CYS A 13 -99.64 21.57 -30.38
N ALA A 14 -100.37 22.53 -31.02
CA ALA A 14 -101.56 22.45 -31.93
C ALA A 14 -103.01 22.38 -31.35
N ALA A 15 -104.09 22.90 -31.97
CA ALA A 15 -104.32 23.94 -33.03
C ALA A 15 -105.86 24.25 -33.24
N PHE A 16 -106.21 25.23 -34.12
CA PHE A 16 -107.55 25.60 -34.68
C PHE A 16 -108.64 26.24 -33.74
N ALA A 17 -109.71 26.95 -34.19
CA ALA A 17 -109.94 27.96 -35.27
C ALA A 17 -111.45 28.39 -35.35
N CYS A 18 -111.75 29.67 -35.73
CA CYS A 18 -112.99 30.18 -36.42
C CYS A 18 -114.40 29.97 -35.76
N THR A 19 -115.49 30.74 -35.99
CA THR A 19 -115.80 31.96 -36.80
C THR A 19 -117.12 32.65 -36.37
N ALA A 20 -117.18 33.99 -36.47
CA ALA A 20 -118.27 34.87 -36.98
C ALA A 20 -119.72 34.95 -36.39
N LEU A 21 -120.01 36.13 -35.81
CA LEU A 21 -121.13 37.09 -36.08
C LEU A 21 -122.64 36.83 -35.75
N PHE A 22 -123.07 37.50 -34.66
CA PHE A 22 -124.08 38.60 -34.57
C PHE A 22 -125.61 38.45 -34.84
N GLY A 23 -126.38 39.08 -33.92
CA GLY A 23 -127.72 39.66 -34.12
C GLY A 23 -128.93 38.79 -33.74
N LEU A 24 -130.12 39.31 -33.38
CA LEU A 24 -130.68 40.67 -33.15
C LEU A 24 -132.07 40.46 -32.44
N ALA A 25 -132.69 41.34 -31.63
CA ALA A 25 -132.40 42.69 -31.13
C ALA A 25 -133.31 43.06 -29.92
N ALA A 26 -133.08 44.26 -29.33
CA ALA A 26 -134.07 45.16 -28.71
C ALA A 26 -134.86 44.76 -27.43
N CYS A 27 -134.50 45.38 -26.29
CA CYS A 27 -135.42 46.27 -25.56
C CYS A 27 -134.68 47.16 -24.52
N GLY A 28 -134.66 48.48 -24.74
CA GLY A 28 -134.43 49.52 -23.73
C GLY A 28 -133.28 49.34 -22.71
N THR A 29 -132.02 49.46 -23.14
CA THR A 29 -130.85 49.32 -22.25
C THR A 29 -129.79 50.42 -22.40
N SER A 30 -129.03 50.63 -21.33
CA SER A 30 -127.75 51.34 -21.32
C SER A 30 -126.59 50.35 -21.08
N VAL A 31 -125.40 50.64 -21.59
CA VAL A 31 -124.19 49.84 -21.30
C VAL A 31 -123.79 50.05 -19.82
N THR A 32 -123.60 48.96 -19.10
CA THR A 32 -123.21 48.96 -17.68
C THR A 32 -121.73 48.66 -17.45
N ALA A 33 -121.11 47.86 -18.32
CA ALA A 33 -119.68 47.54 -18.26
C ALA A 33 -119.12 47.21 -19.65
N VAL A 34 -117.81 47.41 -19.84
CA VAL A 34 -117.04 46.88 -20.96
C VAL A 34 -115.77 46.22 -20.43
N SER A 35 -115.36 45.10 -21.03
CA SER A 35 -114.18 44.34 -20.63
C SER A 35 -113.57 43.64 -21.85
N VAL A 36 -112.32 43.15 -21.73
CA VAL A 36 -111.69 42.31 -22.76
C VAL A 36 -111.65 40.87 -22.25
N GLY A 37 -112.21 39.95 -23.03
CA GLY A 37 -112.14 38.52 -22.71
C GLY A 37 -110.74 37.97 -22.97
N ARG A 38 -110.32 36.95 -22.19
CA ARG A 38 -108.99 36.33 -22.37
C ARG A 38 -108.78 35.72 -23.77
N ASN A 39 -109.87 35.31 -24.42
CA ASN A 39 -109.86 34.75 -25.78
C ASN A 39 -109.98 35.83 -26.87
N ASP A 40 -110.26 37.07 -26.47
CA ASP A 40 -110.59 38.23 -27.29
C ASP A 40 -109.51 39.32 -27.18
N MET A 41 -108.34 38.94 -26.63
CA MET A 41 -107.14 39.76 -26.59
C MET A 41 -106.49 39.85 -27.98
N PRO A 42 -106.06 41.04 -28.43
CA PRO A 42 -105.24 41.19 -29.63
C PRO A 42 -103.78 40.79 -29.34
N ARG A 43 -102.90 41.02 -30.31
CA ARG A 43 -101.45 40.92 -30.09
C ARG A 43 -101.00 41.97 -29.04
N LEU A 44 -100.16 41.55 -28.08
CA LEU A 44 -99.69 42.36 -26.95
C LEU A 44 -98.17 42.62 -26.91
N THR A 45 -97.39 42.10 -27.86
CA THR A 45 -95.94 42.34 -27.93
C THR A 45 -95.55 42.70 -29.35
N TYR A 46 -94.99 43.89 -29.52
CA TYR A 46 -94.61 44.49 -30.80
C TYR A 46 -93.12 44.81 -30.79
N VAL A 47 -92.54 44.98 -31.96
CA VAL A 47 -91.19 45.54 -32.07
C VAL A 47 -91.28 47.02 -32.41
N GLU A 48 -90.30 47.80 -31.96
CA GLU A 48 -90.12 49.20 -32.27
C GLU A 48 -90.38 49.53 -33.77
N GLY A 49 -91.17 50.59 -33.99
CA GLY A 49 -91.63 51.05 -35.29
C GLY A 49 -92.88 50.35 -35.85
N GLN A 50 -93.33 49.24 -35.25
CA GLN A 50 -94.47 48.44 -35.72
C GLN A 50 -95.83 49.08 -35.35
N GLU A 51 -96.78 49.10 -36.29
CA GLU A 51 -98.14 49.58 -36.00
C GLU A 51 -98.93 48.63 -35.08
N LEU A 52 -99.82 49.18 -34.26
CA LEU A 52 -100.70 48.42 -33.37
C LEU A 52 -101.75 47.63 -34.15
N ASP A 53 -101.80 46.30 -33.99
CA ASP A 53 -102.79 45.44 -34.63
C ASP A 53 -103.85 44.94 -33.64
N LEU A 54 -105.03 45.55 -33.74
CA LEU A 54 -106.21 45.25 -32.94
C LEU A 54 -107.26 44.41 -33.69
N SER A 55 -106.96 43.96 -34.91
CA SER A 55 -107.92 43.33 -35.81
C SER A 55 -108.57 42.04 -35.27
N THR A 56 -107.90 41.35 -34.36
CA THR A 56 -108.38 40.12 -33.71
C THR A 56 -109.03 40.34 -32.33
N GLY A 57 -109.02 41.57 -31.80
CA GLY A 57 -109.49 41.87 -30.44
C GLY A 57 -110.97 42.28 -30.37
N ALA A 58 -111.64 41.98 -29.26
CA ALA A 58 -113.04 42.36 -29.04
C ALA A 58 -113.39 42.73 -27.59
N LEU A 59 -114.31 43.68 -27.44
CA LEU A 59 -114.94 44.05 -26.16
C LEU A 59 -116.10 43.10 -25.86
N THR A 60 -116.13 42.58 -24.65
CA THR A 60 -117.35 42.04 -24.03
C THR A 60 -118.10 43.19 -23.36
N VAL A 61 -119.29 43.51 -23.87
CA VAL A 61 -120.13 44.65 -23.49
C VAL A 61 -121.38 44.16 -22.76
N GLU A 62 -121.57 44.59 -21.52
CA GLU A 62 -122.75 44.24 -20.71
C GLU A 62 -123.78 45.37 -20.75
N TYR A 63 -125.05 45.01 -20.93
CA TYR A 63 -126.18 45.93 -20.98
C TYR A 63 -127.09 45.81 -19.75
N SER A 64 -127.78 46.88 -19.39
CA SER A 64 -128.57 47.04 -18.16
C SER A 64 -129.79 46.11 -18.00
N ASN A 65 -130.05 45.19 -18.94
CA ASN A 65 -131.05 44.12 -18.82
C ASN A 65 -130.42 42.73 -18.58
N GLY A 66 -129.08 42.64 -18.46
CA GLY A 66 -128.35 41.39 -18.32
C GLY A 66 -127.96 40.71 -19.66
N THR A 67 -128.18 41.37 -20.80
CA THR A 67 -127.65 40.87 -22.09
C THR A 67 -126.18 41.25 -22.23
N VAL A 68 -125.39 40.37 -22.84
CA VAL A 68 -123.97 40.57 -23.13
C VAL A 68 -123.73 40.42 -24.64
N GLU A 69 -122.91 41.28 -25.21
CA GLU A 69 -122.57 41.32 -26.65
C GLU A 69 -121.06 41.45 -26.84
N THR A 70 -120.52 40.88 -27.92
CA THR A 70 -119.09 40.93 -28.23
C THR A 70 -118.85 41.84 -29.44
N ILE A 71 -118.16 42.96 -29.23
CA ILE A 71 -117.96 44.04 -30.22
C ILE A 71 -116.47 44.13 -30.59
N PRO A 72 -116.05 43.76 -31.81
CA PRO A 72 -114.65 43.87 -32.26
C PRO A 72 -114.08 45.28 -32.09
N PHE A 73 -112.78 45.40 -31.77
CA PHE A 73 -112.14 46.69 -31.50
C PHE A 73 -112.15 47.66 -32.70
N GLY A 74 -112.26 47.14 -33.93
CA GLY A 74 -112.44 47.96 -35.15
C GLY A 74 -113.88 48.41 -35.43
N SER A 75 -114.84 48.19 -34.51
CA SER A 75 -116.25 48.54 -34.72
C SER A 75 -116.50 50.05 -34.56
N GLU A 76 -117.43 50.59 -35.36
CA GLU A 76 -117.82 51.99 -35.30
C GLU A 76 -118.35 52.37 -33.90
N GLY A 77 -117.72 53.36 -33.26
CA GLY A 77 -118.01 53.78 -31.88
C GLY A 77 -117.04 53.24 -30.82
N VAL A 78 -116.12 52.33 -31.16
CA VAL A 78 -114.95 52.01 -30.33
C VAL A 78 -113.85 53.04 -30.63
N SER A 79 -113.12 53.48 -29.60
CA SER A 79 -111.94 54.34 -29.76
C SER A 79 -110.78 53.85 -28.87
N VAL A 80 -109.55 53.97 -29.37
CA VAL A 80 -108.34 53.44 -28.72
C VAL A 80 -107.25 54.51 -28.65
N SER A 81 -106.50 54.53 -27.55
CA SER A 81 -105.43 55.48 -27.28
C SER A 81 -104.38 54.90 -26.32
N GLY A 82 -103.21 55.53 -26.19
CA GLY A 82 -102.18 55.09 -25.24
C GLY A 82 -101.14 54.11 -25.80
N TYR A 83 -100.94 54.08 -27.12
CA TYR A 83 -99.85 53.36 -27.79
C TYR A 83 -98.98 54.31 -28.62
N ASP A 84 -97.66 54.22 -28.45
CA ASP A 84 -96.64 54.79 -29.34
C ASP A 84 -95.65 53.70 -29.75
N LYS A 85 -95.64 53.37 -31.04
CA LYS A 85 -94.79 52.34 -31.63
C LYS A 85 -93.28 52.59 -31.49
N ASN A 86 -92.86 53.81 -31.18
CA ASN A 86 -91.45 54.21 -31.06
C ASN A 86 -90.98 54.29 -29.60
N SER A 87 -91.86 53.99 -28.62
CA SER A 87 -91.55 54.01 -27.20
C SER A 87 -91.36 52.59 -26.67
N THR A 88 -90.13 52.07 -26.65
CA THR A 88 -89.85 50.75 -26.07
C THR A 88 -90.26 50.67 -24.59
N GLY A 89 -90.75 49.51 -24.15
CA GLY A 89 -91.26 49.26 -22.79
C GLY A 89 -92.73 48.80 -22.79
N GLU A 90 -93.30 48.66 -21.59
CA GLU A 90 -94.72 48.33 -21.40
C GLU A 90 -95.60 49.60 -21.43
N GLN A 91 -96.71 49.54 -22.17
CA GLN A 91 -97.63 50.66 -22.42
C GLN A 91 -99.09 50.26 -22.17
N THR A 92 -99.85 51.15 -21.52
CA THR A 92 -101.28 50.91 -21.22
C THR A 92 -102.18 51.46 -22.33
N VAL A 93 -102.68 50.56 -23.17
CA VAL A 93 -103.61 50.89 -24.25
C VAL A 93 -105.04 50.92 -23.70
N THR A 94 -105.70 52.08 -23.82
CA THR A 94 -107.05 52.33 -23.32
C THR A 94 -108.07 52.26 -24.45
N ILE A 95 -109.12 51.46 -24.23
CA ILE A 95 -110.18 51.15 -25.19
C ILE A 95 -111.51 51.64 -24.61
N THR A 96 -112.23 52.46 -25.37
CA THR A 96 -113.47 53.12 -24.93
C THR A 96 -114.63 52.77 -25.86
N TYR A 97 -115.77 52.38 -25.30
CA TYR A 97 -117.03 52.18 -26.03
C TYR A 97 -118.22 52.64 -25.17
N ALA A 98 -119.18 53.35 -25.78
CA ALA A 98 -120.40 53.83 -25.13
C ALA A 98 -120.18 54.56 -23.78
N GLN A 99 -119.10 55.35 -23.67
CA GLN A 99 -118.61 56.05 -22.46
C GLN A 99 -118.04 55.16 -21.33
N GLN A 100 -118.00 53.84 -21.49
CA GLN A 100 -117.27 52.94 -20.59
C GLN A 100 -115.87 52.66 -21.14
N THR A 101 -114.92 52.37 -20.25
CA THR A 101 -113.50 52.17 -20.60
C THR A 101 -112.97 50.84 -20.06
N THR A 102 -112.03 50.26 -20.79
CA THR A 102 -111.20 49.13 -20.35
C THR A 102 -109.78 49.30 -20.88
N THR A 103 -108.83 48.50 -20.40
CA THR A 103 -107.40 48.63 -20.77
C THR A 103 -106.77 47.28 -21.07
N ILE A 104 -105.78 47.28 -21.95
CA ILE A 104 -104.86 46.17 -22.19
C ILE A 104 -103.44 46.69 -22.07
N SER A 105 -102.51 45.85 -21.60
CA SER A 105 -101.09 46.20 -21.55
C SER A 105 -100.35 45.62 -22.75
N VAL A 106 -99.50 46.44 -23.37
CA VAL A 106 -98.81 46.14 -24.63
C VAL A 106 -97.34 46.50 -24.50
N THR A 107 -96.45 45.56 -24.78
CA THR A 107 -94.99 45.78 -24.75
C THR A 107 -94.45 46.07 -26.14
N VAL A 108 -93.60 47.09 -26.27
CA VAL A 108 -92.75 47.34 -27.44
C VAL A 108 -91.32 46.97 -27.07
N ILE A 109 -90.72 45.99 -27.77
CA ILE A 109 -89.30 45.63 -27.61
C ILE A 109 -88.42 46.40 -28.61
N PRO A 110 -87.16 46.75 -28.29
CA PRO A 110 -86.27 47.45 -29.21
C PRO A 110 -86.01 46.64 -30.48
N ARG A 111 -85.73 47.33 -31.60
CA ARG A 111 -85.40 46.66 -32.88
C ARG A 111 -84.03 45.98 -32.83
N ILE A 112 -83.06 46.62 -32.18
CA ILE A 112 -81.73 46.10 -31.87
C ILE A 112 -81.42 46.41 -30.40
N GLU A 113 -80.86 45.44 -29.69
CA GLU A 113 -80.26 45.61 -28.36
C GLU A 113 -78.79 45.15 -28.41
N VAL A 114 -77.89 45.91 -27.79
CA VAL A 114 -76.46 45.56 -27.65
C VAL A 114 -76.22 44.92 -26.29
N VAL A 115 -75.59 43.74 -26.26
CA VAL A 115 -75.25 43.03 -25.02
C VAL A 115 -73.79 42.58 -24.99
N ASN A 116 -73.20 42.55 -23.79
CA ASN A 116 -71.84 42.05 -23.51
C ASN A 116 -70.68 42.75 -24.27
N ALA A 117 -70.91 43.95 -24.81
CA ALA A 117 -69.89 44.75 -25.46
C ALA A 117 -68.80 45.23 -24.48
N GLN A 118 -67.56 45.43 -24.95
CA GLN A 118 -66.58 46.19 -24.18
C GLN A 118 -66.90 47.69 -24.24
N THR A 119 -67.15 48.29 -23.07
CA THR A 119 -67.58 49.69 -22.92
C THR A 119 -66.54 50.61 -22.28
N VAL A 120 -65.34 50.09 -21.99
CA VAL A 120 -64.22 50.86 -21.42
C VAL A 120 -62.96 50.56 -22.21
N TYR A 121 -62.24 51.62 -22.58
CA TYR A 121 -60.97 51.61 -23.29
C TYR A 121 -60.01 52.66 -22.71
N TYR A 122 -58.76 52.63 -23.12
CA TYR A 122 -57.74 53.65 -22.85
C TYR A 122 -57.24 54.31 -24.15
N VAL A 123 -56.66 55.50 -24.03
CA VAL A 123 -56.16 56.27 -25.18
C VAL A 123 -55.17 55.44 -26.02
N GLY A 124 -55.44 55.38 -27.33
CA GLY A 124 -54.65 54.63 -28.32
C GLY A 124 -55.06 53.17 -28.54
N GLU A 125 -56.07 52.63 -27.84
CA GLU A 125 -56.57 51.27 -28.09
C GLU A 125 -57.44 51.16 -29.34
N THR A 126 -57.45 49.99 -29.98
CA THR A 126 -58.37 49.65 -31.07
C THR A 126 -59.68 49.07 -30.53
N PHE A 127 -60.80 49.35 -31.19
CA PHE A 127 -62.11 48.77 -30.86
C PHE A 127 -62.10 47.23 -30.93
N ASP A 128 -62.66 46.57 -29.92
CA ASP A 128 -62.67 45.11 -29.81
C ASP A 128 -63.98 44.51 -30.35
N THR A 129 -63.97 44.08 -31.62
CA THR A 129 -65.09 43.38 -32.25
C THR A 129 -65.23 41.90 -31.80
N SER A 130 -64.32 41.38 -30.97
CA SER A 130 -64.46 40.01 -30.44
C SER A 130 -65.40 39.93 -29.23
N ARG A 131 -65.72 41.09 -28.61
CA ARG A 131 -66.53 41.19 -27.40
C ARG A 131 -67.80 41.99 -27.64
N GLY A 132 -68.90 41.26 -27.82
CA GLY A 132 -70.25 41.81 -27.88
C GLY A 132 -71.15 41.01 -28.82
N SER A 133 -72.45 41.17 -28.66
CA SER A 133 -73.44 40.67 -29.61
C SER A 133 -74.65 41.59 -29.69
N LEU A 134 -75.27 41.61 -30.86
CA LEU A 134 -76.60 42.18 -31.07
C LEU A 134 -77.67 41.13 -30.74
N ILE A 135 -78.80 41.61 -30.24
CA ILE A 135 -80.08 40.91 -30.24
C ILE A 135 -80.98 41.68 -31.21
N VAL A 136 -81.39 41.04 -32.31
CA VAL A 136 -82.17 41.66 -33.39
C VAL A 136 -83.59 41.09 -33.38
N ALA A 137 -84.60 41.95 -33.36
CA ALA A 137 -86.00 41.57 -33.22
C ALA A 137 -86.79 41.59 -34.55
N ASN A 138 -87.38 40.44 -34.89
CA ASN A 138 -88.24 40.25 -36.06
C ASN A 138 -89.66 40.77 -35.78
N ASP A 139 -90.44 41.10 -36.82
CA ASP A 139 -91.79 41.68 -36.64
C ASP A 139 -92.83 40.75 -35.96
N ASP A 140 -92.51 39.49 -35.65
CA ASP A 140 -93.30 38.59 -34.81
C ASP A 140 -92.87 38.61 -33.31
N ALA A 141 -91.92 39.48 -32.96
CA ALA A 141 -91.24 39.58 -31.66
C ALA A 141 -90.36 38.38 -31.28
N SER A 142 -90.01 37.50 -32.22
CA SER A 142 -88.88 36.59 -32.06
C SER A 142 -87.55 37.34 -32.21
N THR A 143 -86.49 36.88 -31.52
CA THR A 143 -85.16 37.50 -31.56
C THR A 143 -84.09 36.53 -32.04
N ASN A 144 -83.09 37.07 -32.75
CA ASN A 144 -81.87 36.38 -33.16
C ASN A 144 -80.65 37.08 -32.55
N SER A 145 -79.60 36.33 -32.18
CA SER A 145 -78.34 36.93 -31.74
C SER A 145 -77.26 36.84 -32.81
N VAL A 146 -76.51 37.93 -32.99
CA VAL A 146 -75.43 38.08 -33.98
C VAL A 146 -74.19 38.62 -33.27
N LEU A 147 -73.02 38.01 -33.46
CA LEU A 147 -71.78 38.46 -32.80
C LEU A 147 -71.26 39.76 -33.42
N PHE A 148 -70.55 40.57 -32.62
CA PHE A 148 -69.84 41.77 -33.10
C PHE A 148 -68.75 41.46 -34.16
N SER A 149 -68.30 40.20 -34.24
CA SER A 149 -67.33 39.72 -35.23
C SER A 149 -67.96 39.14 -36.50
N ASP A 150 -69.29 39.17 -36.63
CA ASP A 150 -69.98 38.73 -37.84
C ASP A 150 -69.83 39.78 -38.96
N ALA A 151 -69.58 39.35 -40.20
CA ALA A 151 -69.37 40.24 -41.34
C ALA A 151 -70.61 41.03 -41.79
N SER A 152 -71.80 40.71 -41.28
CA SER A 152 -73.03 41.51 -41.43
C SER A 152 -73.14 42.65 -40.43
N VAL A 153 -72.22 42.77 -39.46
CA VAL A 153 -72.19 43.83 -38.45
C VAL A 153 -71.03 44.79 -38.72
N SER A 154 -71.28 46.09 -38.61
CA SER A 154 -70.26 47.14 -38.73
C SER A 154 -70.44 48.23 -37.68
N PHE A 155 -69.35 48.90 -37.33
CA PHE A 155 -69.29 49.90 -36.25
C PHE A 155 -68.77 51.23 -36.77
N SER A 156 -69.29 52.31 -36.21
CA SER A 156 -68.84 53.68 -36.47
C SER A 156 -68.92 54.52 -35.20
N GLY A 157 -68.20 55.64 -35.17
CA GLY A 157 -68.13 56.53 -34.00
C GLY A 157 -66.94 56.30 -33.06
N PHE A 158 -66.24 55.14 -33.16
CA PHE A 158 -65.11 54.85 -32.26
C PHE A 158 -63.88 55.71 -32.57
N ASP A 159 -63.45 56.51 -31.58
CA ASP A 159 -62.18 57.25 -31.56
C ASP A 159 -61.53 57.13 -30.18
N SER A 160 -60.31 56.62 -30.13
CA SER A 160 -59.48 56.49 -28.92
C SER A 160 -58.29 57.45 -28.88
N SER A 161 -58.18 58.40 -29.81
CA SER A 161 -57.05 59.33 -29.90
C SER A 161 -56.97 60.33 -28.74
N ALA A 162 -58.08 60.54 -28.03
CA ALA A 162 -58.19 61.40 -26.85
C ALA A 162 -59.15 60.79 -25.81
N PRO A 163 -59.02 61.13 -24.51
CA PRO A 163 -59.92 60.61 -23.49
C PRO A 163 -61.30 61.28 -23.56
N VAL A 164 -62.37 60.50 -23.40
CA VAL A 164 -63.76 60.96 -23.43
C VAL A 164 -64.64 60.12 -22.50
N SER A 165 -65.53 60.77 -21.75
CA SER A 165 -66.35 60.14 -20.70
C SER A 165 -67.53 59.30 -21.23
N SER A 166 -67.93 59.53 -22.46
CA SER A 166 -68.95 58.78 -23.21
C SER A 166 -68.82 59.16 -24.69
N GLN A 167 -68.82 58.15 -25.56
CA GLN A 167 -69.00 58.31 -27.00
C GLN A 167 -69.96 57.24 -27.50
N THR A 168 -70.90 57.67 -28.33
CA THR A 168 -71.91 56.82 -28.96
C THR A 168 -71.29 56.01 -30.09
N ILE A 169 -71.30 54.69 -29.96
CA ILE A 169 -70.90 53.76 -31.01
C ILE A 169 -72.17 53.30 -31.74
N THR A 170 -72.37 53.83 -32.94
CA THR A 170 -73.46 53.38 -33.82
C THR A 170 -73.04 52.07 -34.49
N VAL A 171 -73.81 51.02 -34.20
CA VAL A 171 -73.65 49.68 -34.80
C VAL A 171 -74.74 49.44 -35.83
N THR A 172 -74.34 48.98 -37.02
CA THR A 172 -75.22 48.70 -38.15
C THR A 172 -75.20 47.21 -38.47
N TYR A 173 -76.39 46.61 -38.57
CA TYR A 173 -76.60 45.23 -38.99
C TYR A 173 -77.29 45.19 -40.36
N GLU A 174 -76.59 44.64 -41.35
CA GLU A 174 -77.04 44.53 -42.74
C GLU A 174 -77.70 43.17 -42.99
N GLY A 175 -78.94 43.05 -42.50
CA GLY A 175 -79.79 41.89 -42.72
C GLY A 175 -80.60 41.96 -44.02
N ALA A 176 -81.80 41.36 -44.03
CA ALA A 176 -82.77 41.54 -45.13
C ALA A 176 -83.34 42.97 -45.20
N GLN A 177 -83.19 43.75 -44.12
CA GLN A 177 -83.27 45.20 -44.06
C GLN A 177 -82.13 45.68 -43.16
N THR A 178 -81.61 46.88 -43.42
CA THR A 178 -80.60 47.54 -42.58
C THR A 178 -81.23 48.00 -41.28
N TYR A 179 -80.61 47.66 -40.15
CA TYR A 179 -81.02 48.13 -38.82
C TYR A 179 -79.83 48.73 -38.07
N THR A 180 -80.05 49.81 -37.35
CA THR A 180 -79.03 50.50 -36.54
C THR A 180 -79.38 50.46 -35.06
N GLY A 181 -78.41 50.20 -34.21
CA GLY A 181 -78.46 50.38 -32.77
C GLY A 181 -77.30 51.23 -32.28
N GLU A 182 -77.36 51.70 -31.04
CA GLU A 182 -76.33 52.56 -30.45
C GLU A 182 -76.00 52.11 -29.03
N PHE A 183 -74.74 52.26 -28.61
CA PHE A 183 -74.31 52.03 -27.23
C PHE A 183 -73.12 52.93 -26.87
N GLU A 184 -73.00 53.27 -25.59
CA GLU A 184 -71.95 54.17 -25.10
C GLU A 184 -70.68 53.41 -24.67
N ILE A 185 -69.52 53.96 -25.02
CA ILE A 185 -68.21 53.54 -24.48
C ILE A 185 -67.45 54.74 -23.90
N ALA A 186 -66.53 54.51 -22.96
CA ALA A 186 -65.64 55.53 -22.40
C ALA A 186 -64.17 55.25 -22.73
N VAL A 187 -63.39 56.29 -22.97
CA VAL A 187 -61.93 56.23 -23.18
C VAL A 187 -61.23 57.01 -22.08
N TYR A 188 -60.39 56.35 -21.29
CA TYR A 188 -59.63 56.97 -20.20
C TYR A 188 -58.18 57.27 -20.59
N THR A 189 -57.58 58.30 -19.97
CA THR A 189 -56.18 58.63 -20.23
C THR A 189 -55.21 57.62 -19.62
N THR A 190 -54.05 57.44 -20.25
CA THR A 190 -52.89 56.70 -19.72
C THR A 190 -52.00 57.57 -18.82
N ASP A 191 -52.41 58.80 -18.47
CA ASP A 191 -51.64 59.70 -17.59
C ASP A 191 -51.66 59.26 -16.12
N ASN A 192 -52.73 58.59 -15.68
CA ASN A 192 -52.88 58.03 -14.33
C ASN A 192 -52.13 56.68 -14.16
N ALA A 193 -50.99 56.53 -14.84
CA ALA A 193 -50.23 55.29 -14.87
C ALA A 193 -49.32 55.15 -13.64
N THR A 194 -49.44 54.06 -12.89
CA THR A 194 -48.61 53.77 -11.71
C THR A 194 -47.78 52.52 -11.92
N LEU A 195 -46.46 52.60 -11.64
CA LEU A 195 -45.58 51.44 -11.62
C LEU A 195 -45.64 50.74 -10.26
N THR A 196 -45.92 49.44 -10.26
CA THR A 196 -45.55 48.53 -9.18
C THR A 196 -44.12 48.05 -9.43
N PRO A 197 -43.17 48.23 -8.49
CA PRO A 197 -41.79 47.78 -8.63
C PRO A 197 -41.69 46.23 -8.62
N PRO A 198 -40.55 45.65 -9.04
CA PRO A 198 -40.32 44.21 -8.97
C PRO A 198 -40.32 43.70 -7.51
N ASN A 199 -40.57 42.41 -7.34
CA ASN A 199 -40.59 41.73 -6.04
C ASN A 199 -39.23 41.81 -5.29
N ARG A 200 -38.14 42.13 -5.99
CA ARG A 200 -36.78 42.23 -5.45
C ARG A 200 -36.07 43.49 -5.95
N THR A 201 -35.72 44.37 -5.01
CA THR A 201 -34.97 45.62 -5.24
C THR A 201 -33.64 45.69 -4.46
N ASN A 202 -33.22 44.60 -3.81
CA ASN A 202 -31.95 44.53 -3.07
C ASN A 202 -31.10 43.36 -3.59
N TYR A 203 -29.88 43.63 -4.01
CA TYR A 203 -28.98 42.68 -4.67
C TYR A 203 -27.54 42.77 -4.13
N GLN A 204 -26.76 41.73 -4.37
CA GLN A 204 -25.31 41.73 -4.30
C GLN A 204 -24.74 42.03 -5.70
N SER A 205 -23.57 42.68 -5.76
CA SER A 205 -22.92 43.09 -7.02
C SER A 205 -22.52 41.93 -7.95
N HIS A 206 -22.46 40.69 -7.47
CA HIS A 206 -22.24 39.49 -8.31
C HIS A 206 -23.53 38.94 -8.96
N GLU A 207 -24.71 39.45 -8.58
CA GLU A 207 -26.00 38.96 -9.10
C GLU A 207 -26.42 39.69 -10.38
N SER A 208 -27.51 39.23 -11.01
CA SER A 208 -28.13 39.90 -12.16
C SER A 208 -29.58 40.31 -11.83
N PHE A 209 -29.93 41.56 -12.14
CA PHE A 209 -31.25 42.13 -11.87
C PHE A 209 -32.42 41.30 -12.44
N GLN A 210 -33.48 41.12 -11.64
CA GLN A 210 -34.68 40.35 -11.97
C GLN A 210 -35.94 41.23 -11.94
N VAL A 211 -36.55 41.47 -13.10
CA VAL A 211 -37.79 42.29 -13.25
C VAL A 211 -39.07 41.65 -12.66
N ASN A 212 -38.98 40.42 -12.13
CA ASN A 212 -40.13 39.60 -11.71
C ASN A 212 -41.07 40.33 -10.73
N GLY A 213 -42.34 40.47 -11.12
CA GLY A 213 -43.40 41.10 -10.32
C GLY A 213 -43.71 42.55 -10.68
N ALA A 214 -42.90 43.21 -11.51
CA ALA A 214 -43.15 44.59 -11.92
C ALA A 214 -44.28 44.69 -12.97
N TYR A 215 -45.16 45.69 -12.80
CA TYR A 215 -46.22 46.01 -13.77
C TYR A 215 -46.62 47.49 -13.71
N ILE A 216 -47.01 48.03 -14.87
CA ILE A 216 -47.62 49.36 -14.98
C ILE A 216 -49.14 49.19 -14.98
N THR A 217 -49.82 49.77 -14.00
CA THR A 217 -51.29 49.82 -13.95
C THR A 217 -51.79 51.12 -14.58
N TYR A 218 -52.68 51.02 -15.55
CA TYR A 218 -53.57 52.12 -15.93
C TYR A 218 -54.86 51.98 -15.13
N SER A 219 -55.21 53.02 -14.35
CA SER A 219 -56.44 53.06 -13.56
C SER A 219 -57.24 54.34 -13.82
N ASN A 220 -58.56 54.23 -13.77
CA ASN A 220 -59.50 55.35 -13.73
C ASN A 220 -60.04 55.65 -12.32
N GLY A 221 -59.49 55.00 -11.29
CA GLY A 221 -59.96 55.08 -9.90
C GLY A 221 -61.04 54.05 -9.54
N ASN A 222 -61.46 53.19 -10.48
CA ASN A 222 -62.29 52.03 -10.24
C ASN A 222 -61.55 50.75 -10.65
N HIS A 223 -61.04 50.03 -9.66
CA HIS A 223 -60.24 48.80 -9.80
C HIS A 223 -60.90 47.66 -10.60
N THR A 224 -62.18 47.77 -10.93
CA THR A 224 -62.88 46.85 -11.86
C THR A 224 -62.33 46.96 -13.30
N TYR A 225 -61.72 48.09 -13.67
CA TYR A 225 -61.27 48.41 -15.03
C TYR A 225 -59.77 48.75 -15.11
N ASP A 226 -59.00 48.35 -14.11
CA ASP A 226 -57.55 48.55 -14.09
C ASP A 226 -56.86 47.63 -15.11
N LYS A 227 -56.03 48.21 -15.98
CA LYS A 227 -55.26 47.47 -16.99
C LYS A 227 -53.80 47.36 -16.55
N ASN A 228 -53.37 46.15 -16.22
CA ASN A 228 -51.98 45.85 -15.86
C ASN A 228 -51.16 45.44 -17.10
N ILE A 229 -50.09 46.17 -17.37
CA ILE A 229 -49.07 45.83 -18.35
C ILE A 229 -47.85 45.25 -17.59
N PRO A 230 -47.46 43.98 -17.79
CA PRO A 230 -46.26 43.45 -17.17
C PRO A 230 -45.02 44.17 -17.71
N VAL A 231 -44.06 44.50 -16.84
CA VAL A 231 -42.78 45.08 -17.28
C VAL A 231 -41.82 43.94 -17.64
N THR A 232 -41.23 44.01 -18.82
CA THR A 232 -40.21 43.06 -19.28
C THR A 232 -38.80 43.64 -19.13
N GLN A 233 -37.76 42.79 -19.14
CA GLN A 233 -36.38 43.21 -18.84
C GLN A 233 -35.86 44.30 -19.80
N ASP A 234 -36.24 44.23 -21.07
CA ASP A 234 -35.89 45.18 -22.14
C ASP A 234 -36.57 46.56 -21.99
N MET A 235 -37.58 46.67 -21.12
CA MET A 235 -38.17 47.96 -20.75
C MET A 235 -37.37 48.68 -19.66
N VAL A 236 -36.43 47.99 -18.99
CA VAL A 236 -35.66 48.50 -17.84
C VAL A 236 -34.25 48.94 -18.27
N SER A 237 -33.80 50.08 -17.76
CA SER A 237 -32.49 50.66 -18.03
C SER A 237 -31.96 51.42 -16.80
N GLY A 238 -30.71 51.89 -16.82
CA GLY A 238 -30.13 52.67 -15.71
C GLY A 238 -29.62 51.85 -14.52
N LEU A 239 -29.38 50.56 -14.72
CA LEU A 239 -28.72 49.68 -13.75
C LEU A 239 -27.40 49.16 -14.33
N ASP A 240 -26.30 49.33 -13.61
CA ASP A 240 -24.99 48.74 -13.93
C ASP A 240 -24.33 48.25 -12.64
N PHE A 241 -24.32 46.93 -12.45
CA PHE A 241 -23.81 46.30 -11.23
C PHE A 241 -22.28 46.41 -11.12
N SER A 242 -21.57 46.78 -12.20
CA SER A 242 -20.11 46.89 -12.24
C SER A 242 -19.58 48.24 -11.71
N GLU A 243 -20.42 49.25 -11.53
CA GLU A 243 -20.04 50.52 -10.87
C GLU A 243 -19.91 50.39 -9.34
N VAL A 244 -20.30 49.25 -8.76
CA VAL A 244 -20.36 49.04 -7.31
C VAL A 244 -19.01 48.53 -6.79
N THR A 245 -18.43 49.26 -5.84
CA THR A 245 -17.13 48.97 -5.21
C THR A 245 -17.25 48.93 -3.68
N ALA A 246 -16.22 48.46 -2.98
CA ALA A 246 -16.21 48.43 -1.52
C ALA A 246 -16.42 49.81 -0.88
N GLU A 247 -15.88 50.87 -1.50
CA GLU A 247 -15.92 52.24 -1.01
C GLU A 247 -17.26 52.96 -1.23
N ASN A 248 -18.08 52.49 -2.18
CA ASN A 248 -19.39 53.07 -2.51
C ASN A 248 -20.59 52.21 -2.09
N SER A 249 -20.32 51.10 -1.38
CA SER A 249 -21.31 50.12 -0.91
C SER A 249 -22.02 50.55 0.39
N PRO A 250 -23.35 50.36 0.51
CA PRO A 250 -24.27 49.94 -0.54
C PRO A 250 -24.61 51.11 -1.49
N MET A 251 -24.56 50.87 -2.79
CA MET A 251 -24.95 51.84 -3.81
C MET A 251 -26.45 51.72 -4.10
N THR A 252 -27.14 52.85 -4.23
CA THR A 252 -28.50 52.90 -4.77
C THR A 252 -28.47 53.42 -6.22
N GLN A 253 -29.09 52.67 -7.14
CA GLN A 253 -29.23 53.03 -8.55
C GLN A 253 -30.71 53.15 -8.94
N THR A 254 -31.05 54.17 -9.73
CA THR A 254 -32.41 54.45 -10.18
C THR A 254 -32.73 53.70 -11.47
N ALA A 255 -33.46 52.60 -11.38
CA ALA A 255 -33.94 51.86 -12.54
C ALA A 255 -35.02 52.67 -13.27
N ILE A 256 -34.89 52.81 -14.59
CA ILE A 256 -35.81 53.54 -15.47
C ILE A 256 -36.57 52.56 -16.35
N VAL A 257 -37.90 52.50 -16.15
CA VAL A 257 -38.84 51.74 -16.97
C VAL A 257 -39.42 52.63 -18.06
N SER A 258 -39.21 52.29 -19.33
CA SER A 258 -39.74 53.04 -20.48
C SER A 258 -40.93 52.32 -21.12
N TYR A 259 -42.10 52.96 -21.18
CA TYR A 259 -43.29 52.41 -21.84
C TYR A 259 -44.24 53.49 -22.37
N GLY A 260 -44.80 53.29 -23.57
CA GLY A 260 -45.84 54.17 -24.11
C GLY A 260 -45.44 55.64 -24.26
N GLY A 261 -44.14 55.93 -24.46
CA GLY A 261 -43.60 57.29 -24.50
C GLY A 261 -43.44 57.97 -23.13
N LYS A 262 -43.62 57.23 -22.03
CA LYS A 262 -43.47 57.68 -20.64
C LYS A 262 -42.36 56.89 -19.93
N THR A 263 -41.76 57.51 -18.92
CA THR A 263 -40.72 56.90 -18.07
C THR A 263 -41.22 56.84 -16.62
N TYR A 264 -41.01 55.69 -15.99
CA TYR A 264 -41.28 55.44 -14.56
C TYR A 264 -39.96 55.02 -13.90
N SER A 265 -39.80 55.21 -12.60
CA SER A 265 -38.59 54.79 -11.91
C SER A 265 -38.85 54.10 -10.58
N PHE A 266 -37.87 53.31 -10.15
CA PHE A 266 -37.77 52.72 -8.82
C PHE A 266 -36.31 52.54 -8.44
N GLU A 267 -36.01 52.57 -7.15
CA GLU A 267 -34.64 52.41 -6.66
C GLU A 267 -34.27 50.93 -6.48
N VAL A 268 -33.04 50.60 -6.82
CA VAL A 268 -32.40 49.30 -6.58
C VAL A 268 -31.16 49.53 -5.73
N THR A 269 -31.04 48.82 -4.61
CA THR A 269 -29.85 48.84 -3.75
C THR A 269 -28.96 47.65 -4.08
N ILE A 270 -27.69 47.91 -4.32
CA ILE A 270 -26.68 46.90 -4.64
C ILE A 270 -25.54 47.00 -3.63
N THR A 271 -25.24 45.89 -2.96
CA THR A 271 -24.15 45.80 -1.98
C THR A 271 -22.91 45.19 -2.62
N TYR A 272 -21.73 45.73 -2.33
CA TYR A 272 -20.46 45.11 -2.71
C TYR A 272 -20.28 43.78 -1.96
N SER A 273 -19.79 42.75 -2.63
CA SER A 273 -19.84 41.37 -2.12
C SER A 273 -18.51 40.65 -2.23
N GLU A 274 -18.27 39.70 -1.33
CA GLU A 274 -17.04 38.91 -1.27
C GLU A 274 -16.80 38.05 -2.52
N VAL A 275 -17.87 37.72 -3.26
CA VAL A 275 -17.78 37.06 -4.57
C VAL A 275 -17.18 38.01 -5.61
N THR A 276 -17.66 39.26 -5.65
CA THR A 276 -17.14 40.33 -6.52
C THR A 276 -15.69 40.66 -6.19
N GLU A 277 -15.35 40.63 -4.89
CA GLU A 277 -14.01 40.82 -4.37
C GLU A 277 -13.06 39.71 -4.84
N LEU A 278 -13.44 38.44 -4.68
CA LEU A 278 -12.64 37.31 -5.17
C LEU A 278 -12.53 37.29 -6.70
N GLN A 279 -13.61 37.58 -7.44
CA GLN A 279 -13.58 37.72 -8.90
C GLN A 279 -12.60 38.83 -9.34
N LYS A 280 -12.49 39.91 -8.58
CA LYS A 280 -11.49 40.97 -8.81
C LYS A 280 -10.08 40.45 -8.51
N MET A 281 -9.85 39.84 -7.35
CA MET A 281 -8.54 39.31 -6.95
C MET A 281 -7.99 38.28 -7.95
N LEU A 282 -8.80 37.28 -8.35
CA LEU A 282 -8.43 36.27 -9.35
C LEU A 282 -8.07 36.88 -10.72
N LYS A 283 -8.75 37.97 -11.10
CA LYS A 283 -8.51 38.70 -12.34
C LYS A 283 -7.27 39.60 -12.29
N GLU A 284 -6.94 40.16 -11.12
CA GLU A 284 -5.77 41.03 -10.91
C GLU A 284 -4.49 40.22 -10.68
N GLY A 285 -4.56 39.05 -10.03
CA GLY A 285 -3.40 38.16 -9.83
C GLY A 285 -2.95 37.43 -11.10
N THR A 286 -3.82 37.28 -12.11
CA THR A 286 -3.49 36.71 -13.43
C THR A 286 -2.79 35.33 -13.37
N PHE A 287 -3.33 34.42 -12.57
CA PHE A 287 -2.74 33.10 -12.35
C PHE A 287 -2.76 32.24 -13.64
N GLU A 288 -1.59 32.00 -14.21
CA GLU A 288 -1.36 31.11 -15.35
C GLU A 288 -0.75 29.79 -14.86
N TRP A 289 -1.19 28.67 -15.43
CA TRP A 289 -0.65 27.34 -15.11
C TRP A 289 -0.54 26.47 -16.36
N THR A 290 0.36 25.48 -16.36
CA THR A 290 0.53 24.51 -17.46
C THR A 290 1.00 23.17 -16.91
N GLU A 291 0.15 22.15 -16.99
CA GLU A 291 0.53 20.77 -16.68
C GLU A 291 1.49 20.19 -17.74
N PRO A 292 2.41 19.28 -17.38
CA PRO A 292 2.66 18.72 -16.04
C PRO A 292 3.79 19.46 -15.29
N THR A 293 4.01 20.75 -15.52
CA THR A 293 5.17 21.47 -14.93
C THR A 293 4.78 22.33 -13.74
N VAL A 294 5.42 22.11 -12.60
CA VAL A 294 5.37 23.03 -11.44
C VAL A 294 6.38 24.17 -11.66
N PRO A 295 5.95 25.44 -11.80
CA PRO A 295 6.86 26.57 -11.91
C PRO A 295 7.27 27.09 -10.52
N THR A 296 8.47 27.66 -10.41
CA THR A 296 8.85 28.48 -9.25
C THR A 296 7.95 29.72 -9.17
N VAL A 297 7.34 29.96 -8.01
CA VAL A 297 6.42 31.08 -7.77
C VAL A 297 7.11 32.18 -6.96
N ASP A 298 7.02 33.44 -7.40
CA ASP A 298 7.49 34.59 -6.62
C ASP A 298 6.51 34.95 -5.50
N SER A 299 6.99 35.56 -4.42
CA SER A 299 6.19 35.78 -3.21
C SER A 299 4.99 36.72 -3.43
N GLU A 300 5.09 37.71 -4.33
CA GLU A 300 3.98 38.61 -4.64
C GLU A 300 2.80 37.84 -5.29
N LYS A 301 3.09 36.93 -6.23
CA LYS A 301 2.07 36.03 -6.78
C LYS A 301 1.62 34.95 -5.79
N GLY A 302 2.55 34.41 -5.00
CA GLY A 302 2.29 33.35 -4.01
C GLY A 302 1.31 33.81 -2.93
N GLU A 303 1.62 34.91 -2.26
CA GLU A 303 0.75 35.54 -1.25
C GLU A 303 -0.60 35.96 -1.86
N SER A 304 -0.61 36.51 -3.08
CA SER A 304 -1.84 36.86 -3.80
C SER A 304 -2.71 35.63 -4.10
N ALA A 305 -2.10 34.51 -4.49
CA ALA A 305 -2.78 33.25 -4.74
C ALA A 305 -3.37 32.65 -3.45
N MET A 306 -2.58 32.60 -2.37
CA MET A 306 -3.05 32.14 -1.06
C MET A 306 -4.25 32.95 -0.57
N ALA A 307 -4.17 34.29 -0.63
CA ALA A 307 -5.27 35.16 -0.24
C ALA A 307 -6.55 34.96 -1.10
N CYS A 308 -6.41 34.63 -2.38
CA CYS A 308 -7.56 34.24 -3.21
C CYS A 308 -8.21 32.94 -2.72
N VAL A 309 -7.41 31.94 -2.33
CA VAL A 309 -7.92 30.64 -1.88
C VAL A 309 -8.53 30.74 -0.48
N GLU A 310 -7.90 31.43 0.47
CA GLU A 310 -8.49 31.73 1.79
C GLU A 310 -9.86 32.41 1.63
N LYS A 311 -9.94 33.44 0.77
CA LYS A 311 -11.17 34.16 0.47
C LYS A 311 -12.23 33.28 -0.22
N TYR A 312 -11.83 32.28 -1.00
CA TYR A 312 -12.75 31.28 -1.56
C TYR A 312 -13.29 30.33 -0.48
N LEU A 313 -12.44 29.92 0.47
CA LEU A 313 -12.82 28.98 1.53
C LEU A 313 -13.86 29.58 2.49
N THR A 314 -13.89 30.90 2.72
CA THR A 314 -14.96 31.54 3.51
C THR A 314 -16.32 31.61 2.80
N LEU A 315 -16.37 31.52 1.46
CA LEU A 315 -17.62 31.61 0.70
C LEU A 315 -18.53 30.38 0.93
N SER A 316 -19.84 30.61 1.05
CA SER A 316 -20.83 29.53 1.07
C SER A 316 -20.97 28.83 -0.28
N SER A 317 -21.49 27.60 -0.30
CA SER A 317 -21.62 26.76 -1.51
C SER A 317 -22.39 27.41 -2.66
N SER A 318 -23.33 28.33 -2.36
CA SER A 318 -24.04 29.10 -3.39
C SER A 318 -23.21 30.27 -3.93
N GLN A 319 -22.45 30.96 -3.08
CA GLN A 319 -21.51 32.01 -3.51
C GLN A 319 -20.38 31.44 -4.38
N ARG A 320 -19.84 30.27 -4.02
CA ARG A 320 -18.79 29.57 -4.79
C ARG A 320 -19.21 29.27 -6.24
N SER A 321 -20.52 29.14 -6.53
CA SER A 321 -21.02 28.89 -7.89
C SER A 321 -20.89 30.07 -8.87
N TYR A 322 -20.52 31.26 -8.39
CA TYR A 322 -20.26 32.45 -9.21
C TYR A 322 -18.76 32.69 -9.49
N ILE A 323 -17.88 31.82 -9.00
CA ILE A 323 -16.42 31.92 -9.21
C ILE A 323 -16.03 31.11 -10.44
N ASP A 324 -15.19 31.69 -11.31
CA ASP A 324 -14.67 30.94 -12.45
C ASP A 324 -13.75 29.82 -11.96
N ARG A 325 -14.09 28.58 -12.32
CA ARG A 325 -13.40 27.39 -11.82
C ARG A 325 -11.96 27.30 -12.33
N THR A 326 -11.68 27.71 -13.57
CA THR A 326 -10.33 27.63 -14.14
C THR A 326 -9.41 28.69 -13.52
N GLN A 327 -9.89 29.93 -13.33
CA GLN A 327 -9.12 30.96 -12.62
C GLN A 327 -8.84 30.56 -11.16
N LEU A 328 -9.84 29.98 -10.48
CA LEU A 328 -9.67 29.46 -9.12
C LEU A 328 -8.66 28.30 -9.07
N GLU A 329 -8.78 27.30 -9.95
CA GLU A 329 -7.85 26.15 -9.95
C GLU A 329 -6.40 26.57 -10.27
N ASN A 330 -6.19 27.57 -11.12
CA ASN A 330 -4.85 28.13 -11.33
C ASN A 330 -4.33 28.85 -10.08
N ALA A 331 -5.18 29.59 -9.36
CA ALA A 331 -4.81 30.20 -8.08
C ALA A 331 -4.49 29.14 -7.02
N VAL A 332 -5.28 28.07 -6.91
CA VAL A 332 -5.03 26.94 -5.98
C VAL A 332 -3.68 26.30 -6.26
N ARG A 333 -3.36 25.99 -7.52
CA ARG A 333 -2.05 25.42 -7.89
C ARG A 333 -0.90 26.38 -7.60
N THR A 334 -1.07 27.67 -7.89
CA THR A 334 -0.06 28.71 -7.60
C THR A 334 0.19 28.83 -6.09
N ALA A 335 -0.86 28.79 -5.28
CA ALA A 335 -0.79 28.83 -3.83
C ALA A 335 -0.17 27.56 -3.23
N ALA A 336 -0.53 26.39 -3.77
CA ALA A 336 0.05 25.10 -3.36
C ALA A 336 1.55 25.04 -3.67
N ALA A 337 1.96 25.36 -4.89
CA ALA A 337 3.36 25.36 -5.30
C ALA A 337 4.21 26.36 -4.48
N TYR A 338 3.71 27.57 -4.24
CA TYR A 338 4.39 28.55 -3.39
C TYR A 338 4.48 28.09 -1.93
N GLY A 339 3.34 27.68 -1.35
CA GLY A 339 3.26 27.27 0.04
C GLY A 339 4.11 26.03 0.33
N TYR A 340 4.04 25.00 -0.52
CA TYR A 340 4.86 23.79 -0.40
C TYR A 340 6.34 24.10 -0.64
N GLN A 341 6.70 24.92 -1.63
CA GLN A 341 8.11 25.32 -1.81
C GLN A 341 8.68 26.04 -0.59
N ALA A 342 7.92 26.95 0.01
CA ALA A 342 8.34 27.67 1.22
C ALA A 342 8.38 26.76 2.46
N TRP A 343 7.39 25.87 2.60
CA TRP A 343 7.33 24.86 3.67
C TRP A 343 8.51 23.89 3.58
N ARG A 344 8.76 23.30 2.41
CA ARG A 344 9.86 22.36 2.15
C ARG A 344 11.23 23.01 2.33
N ALA A 345 11.42 24.25 1.88
CA ALA A 345 12.68 24.98 2.06
C ALA A 345 12.99 25.37 3.52
N ASP A 346 11.97 25.37 4.38
CA ASP A 346 12.08 25.65 5.82
C ASP A 346 12.22 24.36 6.64
N LEU A 347 11.55 23.27 6.22
CA LEU A 347 11.81 21.90 6.68
C LEU A 347 13.24 21.44 6.35
N ALA A 348 13.78 21.82 5.19
CA ALA A 348 15.14 21.48 4.76
C ALA A 348 16.25 21.96 5.72
N ALA A 349 15.94 22.87 6.65
CA ALA A 349 16.85 23.19 7.76
C ALA A 349 17.11 21.99 8.68
N CYS A 350 16.11 21.12 8.85
CA CYS A 350 16.07 20.00 9.79
C CYS A 350 16.68 18.70 9.24
N GLU A 351 17.07 18.61 7.96
CA GLU A 351 17.58 17.40 7.27
C GLU A 351 18.76 16.72 7.99
N LYS A 352 19.44 17.41 8.92
CA LYS A 352 20.51 16.86 9.77
C LYS A 352 19.99 16.04 10.96
N THR A 353 18.70 16.10 11.23
CA THR A 353 18.06 15.56 12.43
C THR A 353 16.89 14.66 12.04
N PHE A 354 16.04 15.10 11.10
CA PHE A 354 15.01 14.30 10.47
C PHE A 354 14.68 14.86 9.08
N ASP A 355 14.15 14.02 8.20
CA ASP A 355 13.48 14.44 6.96
C ASP A 355 12.11 13.75 6.86
N ILE A 356 11.22 14.30 6.04
CA ILE A 356 9.98 13.66 5.62
C ILE A 356 9.99 13.64 4.09
N ALA A 357 10.02 12.47 3.48
CA ALA A 357 10.01 12.32 2.03
C ALA A 357 9.33 11.01 1.63
N ASP A 358 8.69 11.01 0.45
CA ASP A 358 7.93 9.86 -0.08
C ASP A 358 6.82 9.38 0.88
N GLY A 359 6.31 10.28 1.73
CA GLY A 359 5.33 9.97 2.77
C GLY A 359 5.91 9.37 4.07
N GLU A 360 7.23 9.25 4.21
CA GLU A 360 7.89 8.65 5.37
C GLU A 360 8.68 9.67 6.21
N LEU A 361 8.52 9.62 7.54
CA LEU A 361 9.37 10.34 8.50
C LEU A 361 10.63 9.51 8.81
N ARG A 362 11.81 10.07 8.52
CA ARG A 362 13.11 9.41 8.63
C ARG A 362 14.01 10.19 9.60
N TRP A 363 14.61 9.52 10.59
CA TRP A 363 15.42 10.14 11.65
C TRP A 363 16.92 9.94 11.41
N TYR A 364 17.71 11.02 11.56
CA TYR A 364 19.16 11.03 11.39
C TYR A 364 19.93 11.45 12.64
N LEU A 365 19.38 12.41 13.42
CA LEU A 365 19.90 12.86 14.71
C LEU A 365 21.43 13.09 14.72
N SER A 366 22.00 13.73 13.70
CA SER A 366 23.46 13.76 13.49
C SER A 366 24.29 14.48 14.57
N SER A 367 23.68 15.33 15.39
CA SER A 367 24.33 15.94 16.56
C SER A 367 23.32 16.64 17.49
N TYR A 368 23.68 16.75 18.77
CA TYR A 368 22.96 17.57 19.76
C TYR A 368 22.68 19.00 19.24
N ALA A 369 23.67 19.62 18.60
CA ALA A 369 23.55 21.00 18.10
C ALA A 369 22.60 21.14 16.90
N ALA A 370 22.35 20.07 16.14
CA ALA A 370 21.30 20.04 15.12
C ALA A 370 19.93 19.87 15.79
N ALA A 371 19.75 18.85 16.65
CA ALA A 371 18.49 18.59 17.35
C ALA A 371 17.99 19.79 18.18
N GLU A 372 18.88 20.51 18.86
CA GLU A 372 18.59 21.74 19.61
C GLU A 372 18.11 22.89 18.70
N ALA A 373 18.71 23.04 17.51
CA ALA A 373 18.30 24.04 16.52
C ALA A 373 16.97 23.66 15.86
N ASP A 374 16.77 22.39 15.54
CA ASP A 374 15.63 21.90 14.77
C ASP A 374 14.38 21.77 15.65
N ARG A 375 14.54 21.47 16.96
CA ARG A 375 13.49 21.69 17.97
C ARG A 375 12.96 23.12 17.95
N SER A 376 13.85 24.09 17.76
CA SER A 376 13.50 25.52 17.65
C SER A 376 12.86 25.89 16.29
N VAL A 377 12.99 25.03 15.26
CA VAL A 377 12.29 25.18 13.98
C VAL A 377 10.85 24.63 14.10
N VAL A 378 10.70 23.41 14.62
CA VAL A 378 9.40 22.73 14.75
C VAL A 378 8.46 23.46 15.74
N THR A 379 9.00 24.07 16.80
CA THR A 379 8.20 24.75 17.83
C THR A 379 7.90 26.24 17.54
N ASP A 380 8.51 26.87 16.54
CA ASP A 380 8.24 28.27 16.18
C ASP A 380 7.08 28.38 15.17
N ASP A 381 5.87 28.65 15.67
CA ASP A 381 4.66 28.83 14.86
C ASP A 381 4.76 29.95 13.78
N THR A 382 5.77 30.83 13.84
CA THR A 382 5.98 31.91 12.85
C THR A 382 6.79 31.47 11.63
N ARG A 383 7.30 30.23 11.62
CA ARG A 383 8.07 29.64 10.51
C ARG A 383 7.15 29.00 9.48
N ALA A 384 7.54 29.04 8.20
CA ALA A 384 6.73 28.56 7.08
C ALA A 384 6.40 27.06 7.21
N VAL A 385 7.32 26.27 7.77
CA VAL A 385 7.12 24.85 8.07
C VAL A 385 5.94 24.59 9.03
N ASN A 386 5.51 25.59 9.81
CA ASN A 386 4.37 25.53 10.72
C ASN A 386 3.18 26.39 10.24
N THR A 387 3.44 27.65 9.86
CA THR A 387 2.41 28.61 9.45
C THR A 387 1.60 28.16 8.23
N TYR A 388 2.20 27.40 7.30
CA TYR A 388 1.52 26.99 6.06
C TYR A 388 0.85 25.61 6.11
N VAL A 389 1.06 24.82 7.16
CA VAL A 389 0.57 23.43 7.26
C VAL A 389 -0.96 23.35 7.16
N ASP A 390 -1.69 24.06 8.02
CA ASP A 390 -3.17 24.01 8.01
C ASP A 390 -3.77 24.60 6.71
N PHE A 391 -3.07 25.53 6.05
CA PHE A 391 -3.49 26.04 4.74
C PHE A 391 -3.33 24.96 3.66
N LEU A 392 -2.15 24.33 3.58
CA LEU A 392 -1.82 23.32 2.58
C LEU A 392 -2.67 22.07 2.75
N THR A 393 -2.85 21.55 3.97
CA THR A 393 -3.75 20.41 4.21
C THR A 393 -5.22 20.78 3.96
N GLY A 394 -5.61 22.04 4.19
CA GLY A 394 -6.90 22.58 3.76
C GLY A 394 -7.11 22.57 2.23
N LEU A 395 -6.03 22.62 1.43
CA LEU A 395 -6.09 22.39 -0.02
C LEU A 395 -6.33 20.92 -0.35
N ILE A 396 -5.74 19.98 0.38
CA ILE A 396 -5.96 18.54 0.19
C ILE A 396 -7.44 18.19 0.44
N ASP A 397 -8.05 18.72 1.50
CA ASP A 397 -9.49 18.54 1.79
C ASP A 397 -10.41 19.15 0.72
N SER A 398 -10.06 20.34 0.20
CA SER A 398 -10.92 21.11 -0.70
C SER A 398 -10.71 20.80 -2.18
N PHE A 399 -9.52 20.34 -2.54
CA PHE A 399 -9.00 20.24 -3.91
C PHE A 399 -8.08 19.03 -4.14
N GLY A 400 -8.00 18.05 -3.24
CA GLY A 400 -7.00 16.95 -3.31
C GLY A 400 -6.97 16.11 -4.60
N SER A 401 -8.01 16.14 -5.43
CA SER A 401 -8.07 15.48 -6.75
C SER A 401 -7.78 16.43 -7.94
N LEU A 402 -7.37 17.67 -7.67
CA LEU A 402 -6.90 18.62 -8.67
C LEU A 402 -5.49 18.21 -9.11
N ALA A 403 -5.26 18.02 -10.41
CA ALA A 403 -3.93 17.71 -10.91
C ALA A 403 -2.96 18.88 -10.70
N ILE A 404 -1.72 18.59 -10.32
CA ILE A 404 -0.60 19.52 -10.19
C ILE A 404 0.69 18.75 -10.52
N GLY A 405 1.58 19.28 -11.36
CA GLY A 405 2.85 18.60 -11.68
C GLY A 405 2.73 17.27 -12.45
N GLY A 406 1.53 16.92 -12.91
CA GLY A 406 1.21 15.59 -13.48
C GLY A 406 0.65 14.56 -12.47
N GLU A 407 0.69 14.86 -11.18
CA GLU A 407 0.12 14.06 -10.06
C GLU A 407 -1.12 14.75 -9.48
N GLN A 408 -1.67 14.28 -8.34
CA GLN A 408 -2.79 14.95 -7.67
C GLN A 408 -2.32 15.83 -6.50
N MET A 409 -3.11 16.85 -6.16
CA MET A 409 -2.88 17.78 -5.04
C MET A 409 -2.76 17.11 -3.66
N ARG A 410 -3.34 15.91 -3.49
CA ARG A 410 -3.13 15.08 -2.28
C ARG A 410 -1.70 14.55 -2.23
N ASP A 411 -1.30 13.93 -3.32
CA ASP A 411 -0.05 13.20 -3.50
C ASP A 411 1.14 14.20 -3.41
N TYR A 412 1.05 15.32 -4.15
CA TYR A 412 2.00 16.44 -4.11
C TYR A 412 2.17 17.13 -2.73
N LEU A 413 1.25 16.90 -1.79
CA LEU A 413 1.27 17.49 -0.44
C LEU A 413 1.29 16.42 0.67
N GLU A 414 1.71 15.19 0.34
CA GLU A 414 1.73 14.07 1.27
C GLU A 414 2.68 14.33 2.46
N ASP A 415 3.93 14.77 2.21
CA ASP A 415 4.89 15.16 3.27
C ASP A 415 4.30 16.14 4.30
N VAL A 416 3.48 17.10 3.84
CA VAL A 416 2.87 18.12 4.69
C VAL A 416 1.82 17.51 5.61
N SER A 417 1.13 16.46 5.14
CA SER A 417 0.16 15.70 5.92
C SER A 417 0.88 14.87 6.99
N VAL A 418 1.97 14.19 6.61
CA VAL A 418 2.81 13.41 7.53
C VAL A 418 3.42 14.30 8.61
N TYR A 419 3.97 15.46 8.25
CA TYR A 419 4.45 16.44 9.23
C TYR A 419 3.33 16.95 10.13
N ARG A 420 2.13 17.24 9.59
CA ARG A 420 0.99 17.70 10.38
C ARG A 420 0.53 16.67 11.41
N GLU A 421 0.57 15.39 11.06
CA GLU A 421 0.17 14.30 11.95
C GLU A 421 1.23 14.00 13.01
N ASN A 422 2.52 14.18 12.70
CA ASN A 422 3.64 13.86 13.60
C ASN A 422 4.27 15.09 14.30
N ARG A 423 3.81 16.34 14.06
CA ARG A 423 4.48 17.58 14.56
C ARG A 423 4.71 17.58 16.07
N GLU A 424 3.70 17.17 16.84
CA GLU A 424 3.78 17.16 18.31
C GLU A 424 4.77 16.08 18.79
N ASP A 425 4.71 14.86 18.24
CA ASP A 425 5.65 13.77 18.55
C ASP A 425 7.10 14.10 18.13
N ILE A 426 7.31 14.76 16.98
CA ILE A 426 8.63 15.25 16.54
C ILE A 426 9.17 16.28 17.56
N ALA A 427 8.35 17.23 18.00
CA ALA A 427 8.77 18.24 18.97
C ALA A 427 9.12 17.62 20.34
N ASP A 428 8.29 16.70 20.83
CA ASP A 428 8.47 16.03 22.12
C ASP A 428 9.65 15.05 22.10
N LEU A 429 9.89 14.32 21.00
CA LEU A 429 11.06 13.45 20.86
C LEU A 429 12.36 14.27 20.78
N LEU A 430 12.35 15.43 20.12
CA LEU A 430 13.49 16.35 20.11
C LEU A 430 13.74 16.98 21.50
N ASP A 431 12.69 17.30 22.25
CA ASP A 431 12.82 17.74 23.64
C ASP A 431 13.45 16.64 24.52
N PHE A 432 12.95 15.40 24.42
CA PHE A 432 13.51 14.25 25.11
C PHE A 432 14.98 14.01 24.76
N CYS A 433 15.34 13.94 23.48
CA CYS A 433 16.72 13.67 23.04
C CYS A 433 17.69 14.76 23.50
N THR A 434 17.30 16.04 23.39
CA THR A 434 18.14 17.17 23.86
C THR A 434 18.27 17.19 25.38
N ARG A 435 17.21 16.87 26.14
CA ARG A 435 17.26 16.73 27.61
C ARG A 435 18.08 15.53 28.07
N LEU A 436 17.98 14.39 27.38
CA LEU A 436 18.74 13.18 27.67
C LEU A 436 20.24 13.42 27.51
N TYR A 437 20.66 14.03 26.40
CA TYR A 437 22.05 14.44 26.23
C TYR A 437 22.49 15.48 27.28
N ALA A 438 21.66 16.51 27.51
CA ALA A 438 21.97 17.58 28.48
C ALA A 438 22.15 17.05 29.91
N ALA A 439 21.49 15.95 30.29
CA ALA A 439 21.65 15.33 31.60
C ALA A 439 23.09 14.86 31.87
N LEU A 440 23.86 14.44 30.85
CA LEU A 440 25.28 14.06 31.02
C LEU A 440 26.27 15.06 30.41
N ALA A 441 25.82 16.26 30.00
CA ALA A 441 26.68 17.23 29.31
C ALA A 441 27.79 17.82 30.19
N ASP A 442 27.60 17.91 31.51
CA ASP A 442 28.61 18.37 32.47
C ASP A 442 29.57 17.24 32.94
N VAL A 443 29.33 15.97 32.57
CA VAL A 443 30.24 14.86 32.87
C VAL A 443 31.46 14.93 31.93
N PRO A 444 32.69 15.13 32.44
CA PRO A 444 33.87 15.34 31.60
C PRO A 444 34.24 14.08 30.82
N ALA A 445 34.90 14.24 29.67
CA ALA A 445 35.31 13.12 28.83
C ALA A 445 36.38 12.22 29.48
N ASP A 446 37.09 12.67 30.51
CA ASP A 446 38.07 11.90 31.30
C ASP A 446 37.53 11.45 32.67
N TRP A 447 36.22 11.17 32.76
CA TRP A 447 35.62 10.50 33.92
C TRP A 447 36.23 9.10 34.17
N THR A 448 36.25 8.69 35.44
CA THR A 448 36.72 7.36 35.89
C THR A 448 35.88 6.77 37.04
N ASP A 449 34.79 7.44 37.39
CA ASP A 449 33.89 7.15 38.51
C ASP A 449 32.57 7.85 38.20
N ALA A 450 31.54 7.08 37.86
CA ALA A 450 30.22 7.63 37.52
C ALA A 450 29.47 8.10 38.78
N THR A 451 29.78 7.56 39.96
CA THR A 451 29.14 7.92 41.23
C THR A 451 29.47 9.34 41.69
N ALA A 452 30.59 9.90 41.22
CA ALA A 452 30.92 11.31 41.37
C ALA A 452 29.90 12.27 40.74
N TYR A 453 29.10 11.80 39.77
CA TYR A 453 28.10 12.55 39.00
C TYR A 453 26.67 12.04 39.25
N ALA A 454 26.43 11.38 40.38
CA ALA A 454 25.19 10.68 40.71
C ALA A 454 23.89 11.43 40.36
N GLN A 455 23.78 12.72 40.65
CA GLN A 455 22.57 13.52 40.35
C GLN A 455 22.26 13.59 38.85
N ASP A 456 23.32 13.67 38.03
CA ASP A 456 23.26 13.90 36.60
C ASP A 456 22.99 12.57 35.88
N VAL A 457 23.58 11.47 36.38
CA VAL A 457 23.31 10.10 35.92
C VAL A 457 21.92 9.61 36.35
N GLU A 458 21.46 9.91 37.57
CA GLU A 458 20.09 9.63 38.02
C GLU A 458 19.05 10.38 37.18
N ALA A 459 19.36 11.59 36.70
CA ALA A 459 18.49 12.31 35.77
C ALA A 459 18.41 11.61 34.41
N ALA A 460 19.54 11.16 33.84
CA ALA A 460 19.55 10.39 32.60
C ALA A 460 18.79 9.06 32.72
N ILE A 461 19.00 8.30 33.82
CA ILE A 461 18.26 7.07 34.12
C ILE A 461 16.76 7.36 34.25
N SER A 462 16.36 8.43 34.95
CA SER A 462 14.95 8.77 35.10
C SER A 462 14.28 9.06 33.75
N LEU A 463 14.96 9.69 32.80
CA LEU A 463 14.43 9.88 31.45
C LEU A 463 14.25 8.53 30.73
N LEU A 464 15.31 7.71 30.72
CA LEU A 464 15.36 6.40 30.06
C LEU A 464 14.40 5.34 30.65
N THR A 465 13.90 5.54 31.88
CA THR A 465 13.09 4.53 32.59
C THR A 465 11.68 5.01 32.95
N THR A 466 11.31 6.27 32.67
CA THR A 466 9.97 6.80 33.02
C THR A 466 9.27 7.63 31.95
N GLU A 467 9.96 8.09 30.89
CA GLU A 467 9.34 8.77 29.74
C GLU A 467 9.16 7.79 28.57
N GLN A 468 8.15 8.02 27.70
CA GLN A 468 7.71 7.03 26.69
C GLN A 468 8.79 6.63 25.66
N TYR A 469 9.77 7.50 25.46
CA TYR A 469 10.90 7.32 24.56
C TYR A 469 12.03 6.46 25.18
N GLY A 470 11.95 6.13 26.47
CA GLY A 470 12.74 5.09 27.12
C GLY A 470 12.14 3.71 26.86
N SER A 471 12.25 3.21 25.63
CA SER A 471 11.77 1.87 25.24
C SER A 471 12.46 1.35 23.97
N SER A 472 12.40 0.03 23.75
CA SER A 472 12.99 -0.66 22.59
C SER A 472 12.55 -0.07 21.23
N SER A 473 11.34 0.47 21.13
CA SER A 473 10.84 1.14 19.92
C SER A 473 11.64 2.38 19.51
N TYR A 474 12.44 2.95 20.41
CA TYR A 474 13.31 4.11 20.16
C TYR A 474 14.81 3.77 20.29
N ARG A 475 15.17 2.48 20.38
CA ARG A 475 16.55 1.99 20.54
C ARG A 475 17.55 2.65 19.59
N ASN A 476 17.23 2.71 18.29
CA ASN A 476 18.08 3.37 17.29
C ASN A 476 18.24 4.88 17.55
N VAL A 477 17.18 5.56 17.99
CA VAL A 477 17.22 7.00 18.35
C VAL A 477 18.08 7.22 19.59
N LEU A 478 17.96 6.35 20.60
CA LEU A 478 18.78 6.37 21.80
C LEU A 478 20.27 6.16 21.48
N ALA A 479 20.60 5.17 20.65
CA ALA A 479 21.96 4.92 20.19
C ALA A 479 22.58 6.16 19.50
N GLN A 480 21.81 6.87 18.66
CA GLN A 480 22.27 8.13 18.06
C GLN A 480 22.52 9.23 19.11
N VAL A 481 21.65 9.39 20.11
CA VAL A 481 21.88 10.35 21.23
C VAL A 481 23.15 10.01 22.01
N GLY A 482 23.41 8.72 22.25
CA GLY A 482 24.65 8.27 22.90
C GLY A 482 25.91 8.60 22.11
N SER A 483 25.83 8.60 20.77
CA SER A 483 26.94 8.94 19.87
C SER A 483 27.37 10.42 19.92
N TRP A 484 26.54 11.32 20.47
CA TRP A 484 26.80 12.76 20.48
C TRP A 484 27.96 13.18 21.41
N ARG A 485 28.38 12.31 22.35
CA ARG A 485 29.59 12.53 23.16
C ARG A 485 30.84 12.11 22.37
N GLU A 486 31.92 12.89 22.46
CA GLU A 486 33.17 12.68 21.70
C GLU A 486 33.77 11.27 21.81
N LYS A 487 33.53 10.57 22.93
CA LYS A 487 33.98 9.20 23.18
C LYS A 487 32.92 8.11 22.93
N LYS A 488 31.69 8.46 22.54
CA LYS A 488 30.50 7.58 22.54
C LYS A 488 30.19 6.92 23.91
N ASP A 489 30.69 7.52 24.99
CA ASP A 489 30.71 7.00 26.36
C ASP A 489 29.43 7.27 27.18
N PHE A 490 28.33 7.67 26.54
CA PHE A 490 27.10 8.06 27.23
C PHE A 490 26.53 6.91 28.06
N TYR A 491 26.35 5.73 27.44
CA TYR A 491 25.78 4.58 28.12
C TYR A 491 26.79 3.88 29.03
N ASP A 492 28.10 3.97 28.75
CA ASP A 492 29.16 3.51 29.65
C ASP A 492 29.05 4.17 31.03
N ILE A 493 28.81 5.50 31.09
CA ILE A 493 28.60 6.25 32.34
C ILE A 493 27.38 5.71 33.09
N VAL A 494 26.26 5.53 32.38
CA VAL A 494 24.98 5.07 32.96
C VAL A 494 25.10 3.66 33.54
N TYR A 495 25.60 2.72 32.74
CA TYR A 495 25.75 1.33 33.15
C TYR A 495 26.78 1.15 34.28
N SER A 496 27.90 1.90 34.24
CA SER A 496 28.88 1.91 35.34
C SER A 496 28.22 2.34 36.66
N TYR A 497 27.42 3.40 36.65
CA TYR A 497 26.69 3.85 37.84
C TYR A 497 25.73 2.78 38.36
N CYS A 498 24.97 2.14 37.48
CA CYS A 498 24.03 1.09 37.86
C CYS A 498 24.72 -0.16 38.44
N LEU A 499 25.90 -0.54 37.95
CA LEU A 499 26.70 -1.65 38.50
C LEU A 499 27.32 -1.27 39.86
N ASP A 500 27.95 -0.09 39.97
CA ASP A 500 28.54 0.41 41.22
C ASP A 500 27.51 0.52 42.35
N THR A 501 26.32 1.05 42.04
CA THR A 501 25.20 1.22 42.99
C THR A 501 24.37 -0.05 43.18
N LYS A 502 24.48 -1.01 42.27
CA LYS A 502 23.72 -2.29 42.20
C LYS A 502 22.22 -2.09 41.97
N ASP A 503 21.87 -1.10 41.16
CA ASP A 503 20.49 -0.89 40.73
C ASP A 503 20.08 -1.86 39.62
N THR A 504 19.73 -3.08 40.04
CA THR A 504 19.20 -4.13 39.16
C THR A 504 17.88 -3.76 38.49
N ALA A 505 17.11 -2.79 39.00
CA ALA A 505 15.88 -2.34 38.37
C ALA A 505 16.18 -1.39 37.19
N ALA A 506 17.16 -0.48 37.37
CA ALA A 506 17.67 0.34 36.27
C ALA A 506 18.31 -0.52 35.18
N LEU A 507 19.20 -1.47 35.51
CA LEU A 507 19.82 -2.38 34.53
C LEU A 507 18.77 -3.16 33.73
N SER A 508 17.74 -3.70 34.40
CA SER A 508 16.67 -4.47 33.76
C SER A 508 15.74 -3.64 32.87
N ALA A 509 15.71 -2.31 33.02
CA ALA A 509 14.97 -1.41 32.12
C ALA A 509 15.86 -0.91 30.97
N LEU A 510 17.11 -0.56 31.27
CA LEU A 510 18.08 -0.09 30.29
C LEU A 510 18.38 -1.15 29.23
N LYS A 511 18.52 -2.43 29.61
CA LYS A 511 18.84 -3.53 28.68
C LYS A 511 17.84 -3.67 27.52
N GLU A 512 16.57 -3.34 27.77
CA GLU A 512 15.51 -3.35 26.77
C GLU A 512 15.49 -2.08 25.90
N CYS A 513 16.01 -0.97 26.42
CA CYS A 513 16.05 0.32 25.73
C CYS A 513 17.26 0.44 24.80
N VAL A 514 18.48 0.32 25.33
CA VAL A 514 19.75 0.61 24.65
C VAL A 514 20.95 0.21 25.52
N LEU A 515 22.00 -0.32 24.92
CA LEU A 515 23.25 -0.81 25.53
C LEU A 515 24.43 0.16 25.28
N PRO A 516 25.59 -0.04 25.93
CA PRO A 516 26.86 0.55 25.50
C PRO A 516 27.18 0.24 24.04
N ALA A 517 27.81 1.16 23.32
CA ALA A 517 27.80 1.17 21.85
C ALA A 517 28.26 -0.13 21.18
N GLY A 518 29.33 -0.78 21.66
CA GLY A 518 29.79 -2.05 21.09
C GLY A 518 28.90 -3.26 21.44
N LEU A 519 28.21 -3.21 22.58
CA LEU A 519 27.21 -4.22 22.95
C LEU A 519 25.88 -4.01 22.21
N GLU A 520 25.54 -2.75 21.90
CA GLU A 520 24.38 -2.40 21.07
C GLU A 520 24.55 -2.92 19.64
N GLU A 521 25.73 -2.70 19.05
CA GLU A 521 26.09 -3.17 17.71
C GLU A 521 26.06 -4.71 17.65
N LEU A 522 26.59 -5.39 18.67
CA LEU A 522 26.48 -6.86 18.82
C LEU A 522 25.02 -7.33 18.93
N TYR A 523 24.23 -6.71 19.82
CA TYR A 523 22.83 -7.06 20.05
C TYR A 523 21.98 -6.89 18.78
N LEU A 524 22.15 -5.78 18.05
CA LEU A 524 21.42 -5.54 16.82
C LEU A 524 21.77 -6.57 15.73
N ASN A 525 23.05 -6.92 15.57
CA ASN A 525 23.47 -7.96 14.63
C ASN A 525 22.87 -9.33 14.99
N LEU A 526 22.89 -9.76 16.26
CA LEU A 526 22.25 -11.00 16.69
C LEU A 526 20.73 -10.99 16.47
N VAL A 527 20.06 -9.86 16.74
CA VAL A 527 18.63 -9.69 16.46
C VAL A 527 18.33 -9.72 14.97
N TYR A 528 19.17 -9.15 14.11
CA TYR A 528 19.01 -9.23 12.66
C TYR A 528 19.25 -10.65 12.14
N ALA A 529 20.28 -11.35 12.62
CA ALA A 529 20.48 -12.77 12.32
C ALA A 529 19.26 -13.63 12.72
N LEU A 530 18.69 -13.42 13.92
CA LEU A 530 17.46 -14.09 14.34
C LEU A 530 16.25 -13.79 13.43
N ASN A 531 16.12 -12.56 12.91
CA ASN A 531 15.04 -12.20 11.99
C ASN A 531 15.20 -12.89 10.62
N GLU A 532 16.42 -12.94 10.07
CA GLU A 532 16.70 -13.64 8.81
C GLU A 532 16.50 -15.15 8.96
N TYR A 533 16.97 -15.74 10.07
CA TYR A 533 16.67 -17.14 10.43
C TYR A 533 15.15 -17.39 10.49
N MET A 534 14.37 -16.53 11.14
CA MET A 534 12.90 -16.68 11.20
C MET A 534 12.24 -16.52 9.83
N ALA A 535 12.80 -15.71 8.93
CA ALA A 535 12.36 -15.62 7.53
C ALA A 535 12.66 -16.89 6.72
N VAL A 536 13.71 -17.64 7.06
CA VAL A 536 14.04 -18.95 6.48
C VAL A 536 13.27 -20.10 7.14
N TYR A 537 12.99 -20.08 8.44
CA TYR A 537 12.33 -21.19 9.13
C TYR A 537 10.78 -21.13 9.07
N VAL A 538 10.18 -19.96 9.31
CA VAL A 538 8.71 -19.79 9.36
C VAL A 538 8.18 -19.12 8.10
N GLY A 539 8.97 -18.23 7.50
CA GLY A 539 8.59 -17.43 6.35
C GLY A 539 7.72 -16.22 6.67
N THR A 540 7.58 -15.37 5.66
CA THR A 540 6.83 -14.11 5.68
C THR A 540 5.43 -14.28 5.07
N ASP A 541 4.61 -13.22 5.07
CA ASP A 541 3.36 -13.16 4.29
C ASP A 541 3.57 -13.39 2.77
N GLY A 542 4.80 -13.27 2.26
CA GLY A 542 5.19 -13.59 0.88
C GLY A 542 5.66 -15.04 0.66
N GLY A 543 5.86 -15.82 1.74
CA GLY A 543 6.52 -17.12 1.72
C GLY A 543 7.87 -17.11 2.43
N VAL A 544 8.54 -18.27 2.40
CA VAL A 544 9.82 -18.53 3.06
C VAL A 544 10.98 -17.90 2.27
N SER A 545 11.96 -17.32 2.96
CA SER A 545 13.22 -16.86 2.34
C SER A 545 14.00 -18.06 1.79
N THR A 546 14.50 -17.93 0.57
CA THR A 546 15.40 -18.90 -0.06
C THR A 546 16.87 -18.51 0.06
N ASP A 547 17.19 -17.50 0.87
CA ASP A 547 18.47 -16.79 0.85
C ASP A 547 19.06 -16.66 2.26
N SER A 548 20.31 -17.10 2.42
CA SER A 548 21.07 -17.04 3.67
C SER A 548 21.96 -15.80 3.80
N THR A 549 22.06 -14.96 2.75
CA THR A 549 23.08 -13.90 2.63
C THR A 549 23.11 -12.97 3.84
N PHE A 550 21.95 -12.45 4.27
CA PHE A 550 21.88 -11.52 5.39
C PHE A 550 22.03 -12.22 6.75
N PHE A 551 21.56 -13.47 6.88
CA PHE A 551 21.83 -14.29 8.06
C PHE A 551 23.34 -14.47 8.26
N MET A 552 24.08 -14.84 7.21
CA MET A 552 25.54 -14.97 7.23
C MET A 552 26.24 -13.64 7.53
N TYR A 553 25.81 -12.54 6.91
CA TYR A 553 26.36 -11.21 7.16
C TYR A 553 26.23 -10.81 8.64
N TYR A 554 25.01 -10.81 9.18
CA TYR A 554 24.75 -10.35 10.55
C TYR A 554 25.33 -11.30 11.61
N TYR A 555 25.33 -12.62 11.39
CA TYR A 555 25.96 -13.57 12.32
C TYR A 555 27.49 -13.39 12.36
N ARG A 556 28.16 -13.25 11.21
CA ARG A 556 29.62 -13.08 11.16
C ARG A 556 30.07 -11.74 11.77
N GLU A 557 29.32 -10.66 11.56
CA GLU A 557 29.58 -9.39 12.23
C GLU A 557 29.36 -9.49 13.75
N ALA A 558 28.33 -10.22 14.21
CA ALA A 558 28.15 -10.51 15.63
C ALA A 558 29.38 -11.23 16.24
N CYS A 559 29.91 -12.27 15.58
CA CYS A 559 31.13 -12.95 16.03
C CYS A 559 32.32 -11.98 16.14
N SER A 560 32.55 -11.15 15.11
CA SER A 560 33.62 -10.15 15.05
C SER A 560 33.53 -9.11 16.20
N LEU A 561 32.30 -8.71 16.55
CA LEU A 561 32.02 -7.81 17.66
C LEU A 561 32.21 -8.50 19.03
N ALA A 562 31.81 -9.76 19.18
CA ALA A 562 32.04 -10.54 20.40
C ALA A 562 33.55 -10.76 20.67
N ASP A 563 34.32 -11.14 19.65
CA ASP A 563 35.79 -11.22 19.71
C ASP A 563 36.42 -9.88 20.12
N THR A 564 35.93 -8.77 19.54
CA THR A 564 36.40 -7.41 19.86
C THR A 564 36.12 -7.03 21.31
N ILE A 565 34.98 -7.45 21.88
CA ILE A 565 34.62 -7.25 23.29
C ILE A 565 35.50 -8.12 24.22
N ALA A 566 35.70 -9.39 23.87
CA ALA A 566 36.53 -10.32 24.63
C ALA A 566 38.01 -9.87 24.69
N ALA A 567 38.56 -9.43 23.56
CA ALA A 567 39.94 -8.95 23.43
C ALA A 567 40.17 -7.52 23.96
N GLY A 568 39.10 -6.73 24.14
CA GLY A 568 39.17 -5.31 24.51
C GLY A 568 39.68 -5.01 25.93
N GLU A 569 40.05 -3.75 26.19
CA GLU A 569 40.45 -3.28 27.54
C GLU A 569 39.24 -2.84 28.42
N SER A 570 38.01 -2.87 27.88
CA SER A 570 36.81 -2.39 28.59
C SER A 570 36.18 -3.50 29.45
N GLU A 571 36.62 -3.61 30.70
CA GLU A 571 36.07 -4.58 31.66
C GLU A 571 34.55 -4.39 31.89
N LEU A 572 34.01 -3.17 31.73
CA LEU A 572 32.58 -2.89 31.74
C LEU A 572 31.83 -3.68 30.66
N HIS A 573 32.35 -3.71 29.43
CA HIS A 573 31.68 -4.41 28.33
C HIS A 573 31.69 -5.93 28.55
N LYS A 574 32.75 -6.47 29.17
CA LYS A 574 32.85 -7.90 29.53
C LYS A 574 31.92 -8.28 30.68
N GLU A 575 31.84 -7.45 31.73
CA GLU A 575 30.92 -7.69 32.85
C GLU A 575 29.46 -7.65 32.37
N LEU A 576 29.12 -6.75 31.44
CA LEU A 576 27.78 -6.68 30.85
C LEU A 576 27.50 -7.82 29.87
N TYR A 577 28.45 -8.19 29.00
CA TYR A 577 28.33 -9.36 28.12
C TYR A 577 27.96 -10.61 28.93
N ALA A 578 28.70 -10.89 30.00
CA ALA A 578 28.52 -12.07 30.84
C ALA A 578 27.37 -11.99 31.86
N ALA A 579 26.64 -10.87 31.96
CA ALA A 579 25.60 -10.65 32.97
C ALA A 579 24.24 -10.19 32.43
N LEU A 580 24.15 -9.79 31.16
CA LEU A 580 22.89 -9.42 30.51
C LEU A 580 22.19 -10.66 29.95
N THR A 581 20.87 -10.71 30.12
CA THR A 581 19.97 -11.64 29.44
C THR A 581 18.78 -10.87 28.86
N PHE A 582 18.21 -11.36 27.77
CA PHE A 582 17.12 -10.72 27.02
C PHE A 582 15.91 -11.65 27.04
N ASP A 583 14.74 -11.12 27.42
CA ASP A 583 13.58 -11.94 27.79
C ASP A 583 12.56 -12.16 26.66
N ASP A 584 12.62 -11.39 25.57
CA ASP A 584 11.63 -11.41 24.48
C ASP A 584 12.20 -11.89 23.12
N LEU A 585 13.38 -12.53 23.10
CA LEU A 585 14.06 -12.96 21.86
C LEU A 585 13.85 -14.44 21.48
N LEU A 586 13.88 -15.35 22.45
CA LEU A 586 13.74 -16.80 22.22
C LEU A 586 12.49 -17.36 22.92
N ILE A 587 11.96 -18.47 22.40
CA ILE A 587 10.83 -19.21 22.97
C ILE A 587 11.15 -20.68 23.18
N ASP A 588 10.57 -21.28 24.22
CA ASP A 588 10.65 -22.72 24.45
C ASP A 588 9.68 -23.50 23.55
N ASN A 589 9.80 -24.84 23.56
CA ASN A 589 8.93 -25.74 22.80
C ASN A 589 7.46 -25.77 23.28
N THR A 590 7.08 -24.97 24.28
CA THR A 590 5.69 -24.73 24.71
C THR A 590 5.16 -23.36 24.26
N GLY A 591 6.01 -22.51 23.69
CA GLY A 591 5.71 -21.12 23.32
C GLY A 591 5.82 -20.13 24.47
N ALA A 592 6.59 -20.46 25.52
CA ALA A 592 6.91 -19.54 26.60
C ALA A 592 8.23 -18.81 26.31
N MET A 593 8.28 -17.51 26.60
CA MET A 593 9.48 -16.69 26.43
C MET A 593 10.65 -17.17 27.32
N LEU A 594 11.87 -17.11 26.78
CA LEU A 594 13.12 -17.49 27.43
C LEU A 594 14.01 -16.28 27.68
N SER A 595 14.66 -16.25 28.86
CA SER A 595 15.72 -15.30 29.17
C SER A 595 17.04 -15.85 28.61
N ALA A 596 17.59 -15.20 27.58
CA ALA A 596 18.77 -15.65 26.85
C ALA A 596 19.94 -14.66 27.02
N SER A 597 21.12 -15.14 27.42
CA SER A 597 22.37 -14.37 27.38
C SER A 597 22.90 -14.22 25.95
N PHE A 598 23.98 -13.45 25.74
CA PHE A 598 24.65 -13.39 24.44
C PHE A 598 25.10 -14.79 23.97
N ASP A 599 25.65 -15.60 24.86
CA ASP A 599 26.12 -16.96 24.55
C ASP A 599 24.94 -17.90 24.20
N ASP A 600 23.79 -17.76 24.86
CA ASP A 600 22.57 -18.52 24.51
C ASP A 600 22.04 -18.15 23.10
N LEU A 601 22.20 -16.88 22.68
CA LEU A 601 21.78 -16.41 21.36
C LEU A 601 22.72 -16.92 20.25
N PHE A 602 24.03 -16.91 20.49
CA PHE A 602 25.02 -17.54 19.59
C PHE A 602 24.76 -19.03 19.44
N ALA A 603 24.68 -19.78 20.56
CA ALA A 603 24.44 -21.22 20.55
C ALA A 603 23.12 -21.60 19.84
N PHE A 604 22.07 -20.78 19.96
CA PHE A 604 20.82 -20.96 19.21
C PHE A 604 21.02 -20.75 17.71
N LEU A 605 21.63 -19.63 17.30
CA LEU A 605 21.88 -19.31 15.89
C LEU A 605 22.82 -20.31 15.22
N GLU A 606 23.72 -20.93 15.99
CA GLU A 606 24.68 -21.93 15.51
C GLU A 606 24.07 -23.30 15.26
N THR A 607 23.33 -23.82 16.24
CA THR A 607 23.04 -25.26 16.38
C THR A 607 21.63 -25.69 15.95
N THR A 608 20.80 -24.73 15.53
CA THR A 608 19.43 -25.00 15.05
C THR A 608 19.38 -25.43 13.58
N GLU A 609 18.29 -26.08 13.16
CA GLU A 609 17.97 -26.32 11.74
C GLU A 609 17.89 -24.97 11.01
N PHE A 610 18.55 -24.81 9.86
CA PHE A 610 18.82 -23.52 9.19
C PHE A 610 19.67 -22.51 9.99
N GLY A 611 20.44 -22.98 10.97
CA GLY A 611 21.46 -22.20 11.69
C GLY A 611 22.79 -22.09 10.93
N TYR A 612 23.81 -21.50 11.58
CA TYR A 612 25.13 -21.29 10.98
C TYR A 612 25.79 -22.60 10.54
N TYR A 613 25.78 -23.63 11.39
CA TYR A 613 26.44 -24.90 11.05
C TYR A 613 25.70 -25.69 9.96
N ASP A 614 24.36 -25.60 9.89
CA ASP A 614 23.57 -26.23 8.84
C ASP A 614 23.75 -25.53 7.47
N LEU A 615 23.60 -24.20 7.43
CA LEU A 615 23.70 -23.43 6.19
C LEU A 615 25.14 -23.27 5.67
N PHE A 616 26.14 -23.24 6.55
CA PHE A 616 27.54 -22.99 6.22
C PHE A 616 28.44 -24.23 6.35
N GLY A 617 27.92 -25.36 6.86
CA GLY A 617 28.69 -26.60 7.08
C GLY A 617 29.42 -27.08 5.82
N LEU A 618 28.77 -26.94 4.66
CA LEU A 618 29.33 -27.24 3.32
C LEU A 618 30.55 -26.40 2.90
N VAL A 619 30.85 -25.33 3.63
CA VAL A 619 31.86 -24.30 3.28
C VAL A 619 32.99 -24.26 4.30
N LEU A 620 32.70 -24.53 5.58
CA LEU A 620 33.60 -24.33 6.73
C LEU A 620 35.01 -24.92 6.60
N ASP A 621 35.19 -26.01 5.86
CA ASP A 621 36.45 -26.76 5.80
C ASP A 621 37.32 -26.50 4.56
N ASP A 622 36.83 -25.67 3.63
CA ASP A 622 37.48 -25.30 2.37
C ASP A 622 37.83 -23.80 2.37
N GLU A 623 39.14 -23.49 2.41
CA GLU A 623 39.66 -22.12 2.43
C GLU A 623 39.25 -21.30 1.18
N GLU A 624 39.03 -21.94 0.02
CA GLU A 624 38.61 -21.27 -1.21
C GLU A 624 37.12 -20.92 -1.19
N LEU A 625 36.28 -21.74 -0.54
CA LEU A 625 34.86 -21.46 -0.34
C LEU A 625 34.61 -20.41 0.76
N VAL A 626 35.38 -20.41 1.85
CA VAL A 626 35.33 -19.33 2.85
C VAL A 626 35.74 -18.00 2.21
N ALA A 627 36.82 -17.99 1.43
CA ALA A 627 37.27 -16.81 0.68
C ALA A 627 36.30 -16.38 -0.45
N MET A 628 35.40 -17.27 -0.92
CA MET A 628 34.30 -16.90 -1.81
C MET A 628 33.24 -16.09 -1.06
N TRP A 629 32.87 -16.54 0.14
CA TRP A 629 31.93 -15.83 1.00
C TRP A 629 32.45 -14.48 1.48
N ASP A 630 33.74 -14.37 1.83
CA ASP A 630 34.36 -13.08 2.15
C ASP A 630 34.22 -12.07 1.00
N THR A 631 34.47 -12.53 -0.24
CA THR A 631 34.36 -11.68 -1.43
C THR A 631 32.91 -11.36 -1.80
N TYR A 632 31.97 -12.28 -1.57
CA TYR A 632 30.54 -12.05 -1.78
C TYR A 632 29.96 -11.07 -0.74
N LEU A 633 30.26 -11.24 0.55
CA LEU A 633 29.79 -10.33 1.60
C LEU A 633 30.38 -8.92 1.43
N ALA A 634 31.63 -8.80 0.97
CA ALA A 634 32.24 -7.52 0.63
C ALA A 634 31.55 -6.78 -0.54
N MET A 635 30.65 -7.42 -1.30
CA MET A 635 29.78 -6.73 -2.28
C MET A 635 28.62 -5.97 -1.63
N LEU A 636 28.23 -6.32 -0.39
CA LEU A 636 27.06 -5.77 0.29
C LEU A 636 27.28 -4.33 0.79
N ASP A 637 28.51 -4.01 1.19
CA ASP A 637 28.92 -2.69 1.71
C ASP A 637 29.03 -1.58 0.64
N ILE A 638 28.80 -1.92 -0.63
CA ILE A 638 29.21 -1.06 -1.74
C ILE A 638 28.15 -0.01 -2.08
N VAL A 639 28.45 1.24 -1.70
CA VAL A 639 27.56 2.39 -1.84
C VAL A 639 27.68 3.16 -3.18
N THR A 640 28.49 2.71 -4.14
CA THR A 640 28.60 3.36 -5.47
C THR A 640 28.53 2.38 -6.65
N GLN A 641 27.96 2.86 -7.75
CA GLN A 641 27.77 2.07 -8.98
C GLN A 641 29.08 1.77 -9.73
N GLU A 642 30.16 2.52 -9.49
CA GLU A 642 31.47 2.24 -10.09
C GLU A 642 32.16 1.08 -9.35
N ASP A 643 32.25 1.19 -8.02
CA ASP A 643 32.84 0.16 -7.15
C ASP A 643 32.07 -1.18 -7.23
N ALA A 644 30.73 -1.13 -7.33
CA ALA A 644 29.89 -2.33 -7.40
C ALA A 644 30.18 -3.18 -8.66
N GLY A 645 30.64 -2.53 -9.73
CA GLY A 645 31.02 -3.21 -10.96
C GLY A 645 32.36 -3.95 -10.86
N GLU A 646 33.36 -3.34 -10.20
CA GLU A 646 34.63 -4.01 -9.98
C GLU A 646 34.46 -5.24 -9.07
N ALA A 647 33.65 -5.13 -8.01
CA ALA A 647 33.35 -6.24 -7.11
C ALA A 647 32.49 -7.34 -7.77
N ALA A 648 31.47 -6.98 -8.54
CA ALA A 648 30.67 -7.96 -9.30
C ALA A 648 31.47 -8.67 -10.41
N SER A 649 32.53 -8.05 -10.95
CA SER A 649 33.48 -8.73 -11.85
C SER A 649 34.41 -9.65 -11.07
N ALA A 650 34.98 -9.18 -9.95
CA ALA A 650 35.89 -9.95 -9.11
C ALA A 650 35.23 -11.22 -8.53
N PHE A 651 33.99 -11.12 -8.05
CA PHE A 651 33.19 -12.27 -7.61
C PHE A 651 33.01 -13.29 -8.75
N LEU A 652 32.60 -12.86 -9.94
CA LEU A 652 32.40 -13.78 -11.07
C LEU A 652 33.72 -14.40 -11.56
N GLU A 653 34.82 -13.65 -11.55
CA GLU A 653 36.15 -14.17 -11.88
C GLU A 653 36.62 -15.22 -10.87
N GLN A 654 36.45 -14.99 -9.56
CA GLN A 654 36.80 -15.96 -8.52
C GLN A 654 35.86 -17.17 -8.56
N PHE A 655 34.55 -16.97 -8.70
CA PHE A 655 33.54 -18.04 -8.67
C PHE A 655 33.80 -19.10 -9.74
N VAL A 656 34.24 -18.68 -10.95
CA VAL A 656 34.57 -19.64 -12.01
C VAL A 656 35.98 -20.24 -11.90
N THR A 657 36.81 -19.82 -10.94
CA THR A 657 38.05 -20.52 -10.62
C THR A 657 37.87 -21.69 -9.65
N LEU A 658 36.76 -21.70 -8.89
CA LEU A 658 36.31 -22.86 -8.12
C LEU A 658 35.97 -24.04 -9.04
N THR A 659 36.08 -25.26 -8.52
CA THR A 659 35.63 -26.48 -9.21
C THR A 659 34.11 -26.55 -9.33
N PRO A 660 33.54 -27.34 -10.28
CA PRO A 660 32.09 -27.50 -10.40
C PRO A 660 31.37 -27.92 -9.10
N GLY A 661 32.00 -28.76 -8.28
CA GLY A 661 31.51 -29.16 -6.96
C GLY A 661 31.62 -28.05 -5.92
N GLN A 662 32.74 -27.31 -5.86
CA GLN A 662 32.87 -26.12 -5.01
C GLN A 662 31.82 -25.04 -5.39
N GLN A 663 31.67 -24.74 -6.69
CA GLN A 663 30.63 -23.84 -7.20
C GLN A 663 29.24 -24.26 -6.76
N LYS A 664 28.93 -25.56 -6.78
CA LYS A 664 27.67 -26.12 -6.29
C LYS A 664 27.50 -25.91 -4.78
N SER A 665 28.52 -26.19 -3.97
CA SER A 665 28.45 -26.05 -2.51
C SER A 665 28.34 -24.60 -2.05
N PHE A 666 28.97 -23.65 -2.75
CA PHE A 666 28.70 -22.23 -2.56
C PHE A 666 27.22 -21.90 -2.84
N LEU A 667 26.68 -22.33 -3.99
CA LEU A 667 25.28 -22.08 -4.33
C LEU A 667 24.28 -22.73 -3.35
N TYR A 668 24.61 -23.90 -2.79
CA TYR A 668 23.86 -24.50 -1.67
C TYR A 668 23.87 -23.60 -0.44
N SER A 669 25.05 -23.16 0.00
CA SER A 669 25.15 -22.32 1.19
C SER A 669 24.45 -20.97 1.05
N VAL A 670 24.37 -20.40 -0.16
CA VAL A 670 23.65 -19.15 -0.47
C VAL A 670 22.14 -19.37 -0.60
N ASN A 671 21.73 -20.49 -1.23
CA ASN A 671 20.32 -20.82 -1.46
C ASN A 671 19.89 -22.05 -0.67
N VAL A 672 19.29 -21.79 0.50
CA VAL A 672 18.83 -22.77 1.50
C VAL A 672 18.05 -23.95 0.91
N TYR A 673 17.28 -23.70 -0.16
CA TYR A 673 16.39 -24.69 -0.76
C TYR A 673 16.85 -25.17 -2.14
N TYR A 674 18.13 -25.02 -2.48
CA TYR A 674 18.66 -25.37 -3.81
C TYR A 674 18.42 -26.85 -4.20
N ALA A 675 18.54 -27.80 -3.25
CA ALA A 675 18.19 -29.21 -3.47
C ALA A 675 16.69 -29.45 -3.75
N SER A 676 15.83 -28.53 -3.33
CA SER A 676 14.36 -28.68 -3.39
C SER A 676 13.73 -28.02 -4.61
N TYR A 677 14.49 -27.28 -5.42
CA TYR A 677 13.98 -26.52 -6.56
C TYR A 677 14.60 -26.92 -7.90
N ASP A 678 13.72 -27.28 -8.85
CA ASP A 678 14.02 -27.54 -10.26
C ASP A 678 14.28 -26.21 -11.03
N ARG A 679 15.19 -25.38 -10.50
CA ARG A 679 15.51 -24.02 -11.00
C ARG A 679 16.95 -23.61 -10.68
N LEU A 680 17.58 -22.95 -11.64
CA LEU A 680 18.94 -22.45 -11.54
C LEU A 680 19.01 -21.17 -10.67
N ALA A 681 19.90 -21.17 -9.69
CA ALA A 681 20.13 -20.15 -8.68
C ALA A 681 20.89 -18.90 -9.18
N LEU A 682 21.49 -18.95 -10.38
CA LEU A 682 22.12 -17.84 -11.10
C LEU A 682 21.28 -17.33 -12.29
N ASP A 683 20.02 -17.76 -12.44
CA ASP A 683 19.14 -17.25 -13.49
C ASP A 683 18.76 -15.77 -13.23
N LEU A 684 19.36 -14.85 -13.99
CA LEU A 684 19.10 -13.41 -13.87
C LEU A 684 17.64 -13.00 -14.14
N ASP A 685 16.81 -13.82 -14.80
CA ASP A 685 15.36 -13.54 -14.92
C ASP A 685 14.60 -13.74 -13.59
N LEU A 686 15.25 -14.33 -12.58
CA LEU A 686 14.69 -14.68 -11.29
C LEU A 686 15.32 -13.80 -10.19
N SER A 687 14.79 -13.84 -8.97
CA SER A 687 15.22 -12.94 -7.88
C SER A 687 15.16 -13.63 -6.51
N TYR A 688 15.57 -14.90 -6.49
CA TYR A 688 15.54 -15.75 -5.29
C TYR A 688 16.62 -15.44 -4.26
N THR A 689 17.74 -14.88 -4.69
CA THR A 689 18.88 -14.53 -3.84
C THR A 689 19.34 -13.11 -4.11
N TYR A 690 19.96 -12.49 -3.10
CA TYR A 690 20.51 -11.15 -3.17
C TYR A 690 21.65 -11.06 -4.19
N LEU A 691 22.47 -12.12 -4.29
CA LEU A 691 23.48 -12.32 -5.33
C LEU A 691 22.94 -12.02 -6.73
N VAL A 692 21.87 -12.72 -7.15
CA VAL A 692 21.27 -12.51 -8.48
C VAL A 692 20.68 -11.12 -8.61
N ARG A 693 20.12 -10.56 -7.54
CA ARG A 693 19.56 -9.20 -7.54
C ARG A 693 20.65 -8.14 -7.77
N ILE A 694 21.83 -8.27 -7.15
CA ILE A 694 22.99 -7.39 -7.41
C ILE A 694 23.45 -7.56 -8.87
N LEU A 695 23.70 -8.81 -9.29
CA LEU A 695 24.23 -9.11 -10.63
C LEU A 695 23.29 -8.59 -11.73
N ASN A 696 21.97 -8.79 -11.59
CA ASN A 696 20.99 -8.25 -12.53
C ASN A 696 20.97 -6.70 -12.47
N ALA A 697 20.84 -6.09 -11.29
CA ALA A 697 20.77 -4.63 -11.16
C ALA A 697 22.00 -3.92 -11.75
N TYR A 698 23.20 -4.46 -11.56
CA TYR A 698 24.42 -3.89 -12.15
C TYR A 698 24.53 -4.16 -13.66
N TYR A 699 24.40 -5.41 -14.10
CA TYR A 699 24.69 -5.76 -15.50
C TYR A 699 23.56 -5.39 -16.47
N SER A 700 22.31 -5.22 -16.02
CA SER A 700 21.20 -4.76 -16.88
C SER A 700 21.25 -3.27 -17.22
N GLU A 701 21.92 -2.45 -16.42
CA GLU A 701 22.15 -1.02 -16.74
C GLU A 701 23.45 -0.79 -17.55
N THR A 702 24.44 -1.68 -17.41
CA THR A 702 25.80 -1.48 -17.97
C THR A 702 26.07 -2.22 -19.27
N LEU A 703 25.35 -3.32 -19.55
CA LEU A 703 25.46 -4.08 -20.80
C LEU A 703 24.31 -3.74 -21.77
N SER A 704 24.52 -3.92 -23.07
CA SER A 704 23.41 -3.89 -24.03
C SER A 704 22.53 -5.14 -23.93
N ASP A 705 21.26 -5.08 -24.37
CA ASP A 705 20.30 -6.20 -24.35
C ASP A 705 20.91 -7.54 -24.82
N THR A 706 21.79 -7.51 -25.82
CA THR A 706 22.45 -8.69 -26.42
C THR A 706 23.61 -9.21 -25.56
N GLU A 707 24.36 -8.31 -24.92
CA GLU A 707 25.46 -8.65 -24.01
C GLU A 707 24.93 -9.14 -22.66
N PHE A 708 23.87 -8.52 -22.12
CA PHE A 708 23.17 -9.00 -20.94
C PHE A 708 22.54 -10.38 -21.18
N SER A 709 21.90 -10.58 -22.35
CA SER A 709 21.40 -11.91 -22.74
C SER A 709 22.53 -12.94 -22.82
N ALA A 710 23.69 -12.58 -23.36
CA ALA A 710 24.85 -13.48 -23.45
C ALA A 710 25.45 -13.80 -22.08
N LEU A 711 25.51 -12.82 -21.15
CA LEU A 711 25.91 -13.04 -19.77
C LEU A 711 24.95 -14.00 -19.06
N ARG A 712 23.64 -13.77 -19.16
CA ARG A 712 22.63 -14.65 -18.55
C ARG A 712 22.78 -16.09 -19.06
N GLN A 713 22.87 -16.29 -20.37
CA GLN A 713 23.08 -17.63 -20.95
C GLN A 713 24.42 -18.25 -20.50
N LEU A 714 25.44 -17.43 -20.21
CA LEU A 714 26.72 -17.90 -19.70
C LEU A 714 26.62 -18.37 -18.25
N LEU A 715 25.92 -17.62 -17.38
CA LEU A 715 25.67 -18.04 -15.99
C LEU A 715 24.80 -19.30 -15.90
N LEU A 716 23.78 -19.43 -16.75
CA LEU A 716 22.98 -20.66 -16.85
C LEU A 716 23.82 -21.85 -17.34
N ALA A 717 24.78 -21.63 -18.24
CA ALA A 717 25.72 -22.66 -18.66
C ALA A 717 26.71 -23.04 -17.54
N VAL A 718 27.32 -22.05 -16.86
CA VAL A 718 28.17 -22.25 -15.68
C VAL A 718 27.47 -23.15 -14.66
N GLU A 719 26.25 -22.78 -14.27
CA GLU A 719 25.53 -23.49 -13.23
C GLU A 719 25.06 -24.90 -13.67
N SER A 720 24.60 -25.04 -14.92
CA SER A 720 24.26 -26.37 -15.46
C SER A 720 25.46 -27.32 -15.41
N TYR A 721 26.68 -26.81 -15.64
CA TYR A 721 27.90 -27.61 -15.55
C TYR A 721 28.23 -28.07 -14.10
N THR A 722 27.78 -27.35 -13.06
CA THR A 722 27.92 -27.80 -11.65
C THR A 722 27.09 -29.06 -11.34
N SER A 723 26.06 -29.33 -12.13
CA SER A 723 25.05 -30.38 -11.85
C SER A 723 25.22 -31.67 -12.68
N ILE A 724 26.32 -31.80 -13.44
CA ILE A 724 26.59 -32.97 -14.33
C ILE A 724 26.71 -34.32 -13.60
N SER A 725 26.92 -34.31 -12.28
CA SER A 725 26.94 -35.52 -11.44
C SER A 725 25.57 -35.87 -10.82
N GLU A 726 24.63 -34.93 -10.76
CA GLU A 726 23.32 -35.16 -10.14
C GLU A 726 22.22 -35.43 -11.16
N ASN A 727 22.22 -34.69 -12.29
CA ASN A 727 21.15 -34.73 -13.28
C ASN A 727 21.69 -35.16 -14.66
N GLU A 728 21.14 -36.26 -15.20
CA GLU A 728 21.50 -36.80 -16.53
C GLU A 728 21.34 -35.79 -17.68
N SER A 729 20.46 -34.79 -17.55
CA SER A 729 20.26 -33.73 -18.56
C SER A 729 21.19 -32.54 -18.43
N ALA A 730 21.82 -32.30 -17.27
CA ALA A 730 22.54 -31.07 -16.97
C ALA A 730 23.72 -30.78 -17.94
N LEU A 731 24.29 -31.82 -18.54
CA LEU A 731 25.31 -31.69 -19.59
C LEU A 731 24.73 -31.35 -20.97
N GLU A 732 23.53 -31.83 -21.31
CA GLU A 732 22.79 -31.37 -22.49
C GLU A 732 22.35 -29.91 -22.31
N ASP A 733 21.88 -29.53 -21.11
CA ASP A 733 21.49 -28.16 -20.76
C ASP A 733 22.69 -27.19 -20.78
N PHE A 734 23.83 -27.57 -20.23
CA PHE A 734 25.09 -26.82 -20.35
C PHE A 734 25.45 -26.55 -21.82
N LEU A 735 25.46 -27.59 -22.66
CA LEU A 735 25.78 -27.47 -24.08
C LEU A 735 24.73 -26.63 -24.84
N PHE A 736 23.45 -26.72 -24.45
CA PHE A 736 22.38 -25.88 -24.98
C PHE A 736 22.59 -24.41 -24.63
N TYR A 737 22.70 -24.04 -23.35
CA TYR A 737 22.91 -22.65 -22.92
C TYR A 737 24.21 -22.08 -23.48
N PHE A 738 25.32 -22.83 -23.45
CA PHE A 738 26.59 -22.36 -24.01
C PHE A 738 26.53 -22.17 -25.54
N SER A 739 25.73 -22.98 -26.26
CA SER A 739 25.47 -22.73 -27.68
C SER A 739 24.72 -21.41 -27.92
N ALA A 740 23.77 -21.05 -27.04
CA ALA A 740 23.06 -19.77 -27.09
C ALA A 740 23.98 -18.57 -26.77
N VAL A 741 24.88 -18.69 -25.78
CA VAL A 741 25.95 -17.68 -25.55
C VAL A 741 26.72 -17.43 -26.84
N LYS A 742 27.09 -18.50 -27.54
CA LYS A 742 27.85 -18.41 -28.78
C LYS A 742 27.06 -17.80 -29.94
N GLU A 743 25.80 -18.17 -30.14
CA GLU A 743 24.96 -17.56 -31.19
C GLU A 743 24.74 -16.06 -30.94
N LEU A 744 24.58 -15.64 -29.68
CA LEU A 744 24.51 -14.23 -29.30
C LEU A 744 25.85 -13.52 -29.56
N TYR A 745 26.96 -14.11 -29.11
CA TYR A 745 28.31 -13.56 -29.25
C TYR A 745 28.74 -13.41 -30.72
N ASP A 746 28.57 -14.43 -31.55
CA ASP A 746 28.86 -14.40 -32.99
C ASP A 746 27.94 -13.41 -33.75
N GLY A 747 26.84 -12.96 -33.13
CA GLY A 747 25.91 -11.94 -33.63
C GLY A 747 26.23 -10.49 -33.24
N MET A 748 27.13 -10.25 -32.27
CA MET A 748 27.48 -8.90 -31.80
C MET A 748 28.25 -8.10 -32.88
N GLN A 749 27.99 -6.79 -32.99
CA GLN A 749 28.75 -5.93 -33.93
C GLN A 749 30.05 -5.37 -33.34
N ASP A 750 30.11 -5.24 -32.02
CA ASP A 750 31.32 -4.98 -31.24
C ASP A 750 31.27 -5.91 -30.04
N THR A 751 32.33 -6.68 -29.81
CA THR A 751 32.45 -7.61 -28.67
C THR A 751 33.39 -7.07 -27.60
N THR A 752 33.88 -5.83 -27.72
CA THR A 752 35.01 -5.33 -26.93
C THR A 752 34.66 -5.17 -25.45
N ALA A 753 33.44 -4.73 -25.10
CA ALA A 753 33.00 -4.61 -23.72
C ALA A 753 32.77 -6.01 -23.10
N PHE A 754 31.91 -6.83 -23.70
CA PHE A 754 31.70 -8.22 -23.28
C PHE A 754 33.00 -9.04 -23.13
N ARG A 755 33.98 -8.88 -24.03
CA ARG A 755 35.30 -9.56 -23.92
C ARG A 755 36.24 -8.95 -22.89
N ALA A 756 36.06 -7.71 -22.48
CA ALA A 756 36.87 -7.09 -21.43
C ALA A 756 36.51 -7.62 -20.04
N GLN A 757 35.22 -7.90 -19.79
CA GLN A 757 34.72 -8.49 -18.54
C GLN A 757 34.69 -10.02 -18.61
N PHE A 758 33.88 -10.61 -19.49
CA PHE A 758 33.60 -12.06 -19.49
C PHE A 758 34.50 -12.87 -20.43
N GLY A 759 35.54 -12.27 -21.01
CA GLY A 759 36.37 -12.90 -22.03
C GLY A 759 37.09 -14.17 -21.54
N ALA A 760 37.59 -14.16 -20.31
CA ALA A 760 38.23 -15.31 -19.69
C ALA A 760 37.21 -16.43 -19.38
N ILE A 761 36.08 -16.07 -18.78
CA ILE A 761 34.98 -16.99 -18.44
C ILE A 761 34.45 -17.69 -19.70
N TYR A 762 34.18 -16.93 -20.76
CA TYR A 762 33.75 -17.45 -22.06
C TYR A 762 34.77 -18.44 -22.65
N ASP A 763 36.06 -18.10 -22.68
CA ASP A 763 37.08 -18.98 -23.27
C ASP A 763 37.30 -20.25 -22.44
N MET A 764 37.13 -20.20 -21.11
CA MET A 764 37.19 -21.37 -20.24
C MET A 764 36.02 -22.32 -20.49
N TYR A 765 34.78 -21.83 -20.44
CA TYR A 765 33.61 -22.70 -20.72
C TYR A 765 33.53 -23.11 -22.20
N ALA A 766 34.15 -22.38 -23.13
CA ALA A 766 34.36 -22.84 -24.51
C ALA A 766 35.32 -24.03 -24.59
N ALA A 767 36.37 -24.07 -23.76
CA ALA A 767 37.28 -25.21 -23.68
C ALA A 767 36.58 -26.43 -23.05
N ILE A 768 35.80 -26.22 -21.97
CA ILE A 768 34.96 -27.26 -21.34
C ILE A 768 33.96 -27.83 -22.36
N ALA A 769 33.18 -26.98 -23.04
CA ALA A 769 32.22 -27.42 -24.07
C ALA A 769 32.89 -28.20 -25.22
N ALA A 770 34.15 -27.89 -25.55
CA ALA A 770 34.93 -28.61 -26.55
C ALA A 770 35.43 -30.01 -26.09
N ARG A 771 35.34 -30.35 -24.80
CA ARG A 771 35.59 -31.71 -24.29
C ARG A 771 34.48 -32.71 -24.66
N TYR A 772 33.29 -32.23 -25.04
CA TYR A 772 32.10 -33.06 -25.21
C TYR A 772 31.56 -33.07 -26.64
N ASN A 773 30.96 -34.18 -27.04
CA ASN A 773 30.17 -34.33 -28.25
C ASN A 773 28.77 -33.74 -28.05
N ALA A 774 28.05 -33.49 -29.15
CA ALA A 774 26.66 -33.01 -29.14
C ALA A 774 25.60 -34.05 -28.67
N ASP A 775 26.05 -35.15 -28.06
CA ASP A 775 25.24 -36.19 -27.38
C ASP A 775 25.70 -36.39 -25.92
N GLY A 776 26.38 -35.39 -25.33
CA GLY A 776 26.92 -35.42 -23.97
C GLY A 776 28.13 -36.34 -23.76
N THR A 777 28.53 -37.16 -24.74
CA THR A 777 29.66 -38.07 -24.54
C THR A 777 31.01 -37.33 -24.59
N LEU A 778 31.96 -37.69 -23.73
CA LEU A 778 33.34 -37.18 -23.78
C LEU A 778 33.97 -37.48 -25.16
N ALA A 779 34.53 -36.46 -25.80
CA ALA A 779 35.15 -36.55 -27.11
C ALA A 779 36.49 -37.31 -27.07
N GLU A 780 37.30 -37.04 -26.04
CA GLU A 780 38.52 -37.79 -25.70
C GLU A 780 38.58 -38.01 -24.18
N PRO A 781 39.04 -39.19 -23.71
CA PRO A 781 39.18 -39.47 -22.28
C PRO A 781 40.28 -38.60 -21.65
N PHE A 782 40.28 -38.48 -20.32
CA PHE A 782 41.37 -37.84 -19.59
C PHE A 782 42.61 -38.74 -19.59
N GLU A 783 43.76 -38.22 -20.06
CA GLU A 783 45.05 -38.91 -19.96
C GLU A 783 45.76 -38.47 -18.67
N VAL A 784 45.94 -39.41 -17.74
CA VAL A 784 46.54 -39.20 -16.42
C VAL A 784 47.69 -40.19 -16.22
N GLU A 785 48.82 -39.73 -15.69
CA GLU A 785 49.95 -40.61 -15.35
C GLU A 785 49.57 -41.62 -14.25
N LYS A 786 50.10 -42.85 -14.30
CA LYS A 786 49.66 -43.90 -13.36
C LYS A 786 49.87 -43.53 -11.88
N GLU A 787 50.89 -42.75 -11.53
CA GLU A 787 51.05 -42.24 -10.16
C GLU A 787 49.88 -41.35 -9.72
N TRP A 788 49.34 -40.51 -10.60
CA TRP A 788 48.17 -39.67 -10.31
C TRP A 788 46.87 -40.46 -10.40
N GLN A 789 46.77 -41.45 -11.30
CA GLN A 789 45.63 -42.37 -11.32
C GLN A 789 45.57 -43.18 -10.00
N ASP A 790 46.71 -43.66 -9.48
CA ASP A 790 46.78 -44.33 -8.17
C ASP A 790 46.34 -43.40 -7.02
N VAL A 791 46.50 -42.08 -7.15
CA VAL A 791 46.01 -41.08 -6.19
C VAL A 791 44.50 -40.85 -6.32
N LEU A 792 43.99 -40.69 -7.53
CA LEU A 792 42.56 -40.50 -7.79
C LEU A 792 41.76 -41.76 -7.40
N ASP A 793 42.30 -42.96 -7.68
CA ASP A 793 41.71 -44.24 -7.28
C ASP A 793 41.67 -44.39 -5.74
N ALA A 794 42.71 -43.96 -5.03
CA ALA A 794 42.75 -43.96 -3.55
C ALA A 794 41.82 -42.91 -2.92
N TYR A 795 41.72 -41.73 -3.51
CA TYR A 795 40.77 -40.69 -3.10
C TYR A 795 39.31 -41.14 -3.31
N ALA A 796 39.01 -41.78 -4.44
CA ALA A 796 37.70 -42.39 -4.69
C ALA A 796 37.33 -43.40 -3.60
N GLN A 797 38.30 -44.17 -3.10
CA GLN A 797 38.09 -45.09 -1.98
C GLN A 797 37.88 -44.35 -0.64
N ALA A 798 38.62 -43.26 -0.37
CA ALA A 798 38.43 -42.46 0.83
C ALA A 798 37.05 -41.79 0.87
N VAL A 799 36.64 -41.13 -0.22
CA VAL A 799 35.29 -40.54 -0.38
C VAL A 799 34.21 -41.63 -0.33
N GLY A 800 34.44 -42.79 -0.97
CA GLY A 800 33.54 -43.94 -0.87
C GLY A 800 33.38 -44.50 0.55
N ASN A 801 34.43 -44.40 1.37
CA ASN A 801 34.37 -44.75 2.80
C ASN A 801 33.59 -43.72 3.62
N VAL A 802 33.71 -42.40 3.33
CA VAL A 802 32.89 -41.34 3.96
C VAL A 802 31.40 -41.63 3.73
N LEU A 803 30.99 -41.75 2.47
CA LEU A 803 29.61 -42.02 2.07
C LEU A 803 29.08 -43.35 2.62
N LEU A 804 29.95 -44.37 2.75
CA LEU A 804 29.58 -45.64 3.37
C LEU A 804 29.38 -45.50 4.89
N ALA A 805 30.24 -44.76 5.60
CA ALA A 805 30.08 -44.57 7.04
C ALA A 805 28.82 -43.76 7.39
N ASP A 806 28.54 -42.69 6.65
CA ASP A 806 27.28 -41.94 6.73
C ASP A 806 26.06 -42.87 6.54
N SER A 807 26.03 -43.63 5.45
CA SER A 807 24.93 -44.57 5.18
C SER A 807 24.74 -45.67 6.24
N LEU A 808 25.76 -45.90 7.10
CA LEU A 808 25.68 -46.81 8.25
C LEU A 808 25.19 -46.11 9.53
N ILE A 809 25.50 -44.83 9.72
CA ILE A 809 25.01 -44.00 10.82
C ILE A 809 23.52 -43.70 10.63
N HIS A 810 23.12 -43.31 9.42
CA HIS A 810 21.78 -42.84 9.09
C HIS A 810 20.83 -43.91 8.52
N SER A 811 21.13 -45.21 8.70
CA SER A 811 20.27 -46.30 8.19
C SER A 811 18.99 -46.52 9.01
N GLU A 812 17.84 -46.53 8.34
CA GLU A 812 16.55 -46.93 8.93
C GLU A 812 16.47 -48.43 9.33
N ASP A 813 17.37 -49.29 8.81
CA ASP A 813 17.37 -50.72 9.13
C ASP A 813 18.32 -51.02 10.30
N GLU A 814 17.74 -51.28 11.49
CA GLU A 814 18.41 -51.74 12.71
C GLU A 814 19.40 -52.90 12.51
N ALA A 815 19.24 -53.72 11.46
CA ALA A 815 20.15 -54.82 11.14
C ALA A 815 21.43 -54.39 10.39
N THR A 816 21.50 -53.14 9.94
CA THR A 816 22.63 -52.54 9.21
C THR A 816 23.21 -51.32 9.91
N ALA A 817 22.37 -50.56 10.62
CA ALA A 817 22.74 -49.38 11.39
C ALA A 817 23.92 -49.69 12.33
N GLN A 818 24.96 -48.88 12.24
CA GLN A 818 26.17 -48.98 13.05
C GLN A 818 26.57 -47.56 13.43
N ASN A 819 26.88 -47.33 14.70
CA ASN A 819 27.69 -46.17 15.02
C ASN A 819 29.07 -46.36 14.34
N ALA A 820 29.41 -45.38 13.52
CA ALA A 820 30.57 -45.38 12.63
C ALA A 820 31.22 -43.99 12.54
N TYR A 821 31.01 -43.10 13.53
CA TYR A 821 31.57 -41.75 13.52
C TYR A 821 33.11 -41.77 13.42
N LEU A 822 33.80 -42.72 14.06
CA LEU A 822 35.26 -42.84 13.93
C LEU A 822 35.68 -43.21 12.50
N ARG A 823 34.91 -44.09 11.84
CA ARG A 823 35.12 -44.47 10.44
C ARG A 823 34.88 -43.29 9.49
N LEU A 824 33.84 -42.51 9.73
CA LEU A 824 33.48 -41.31 8.99
C LEU A 824 34.60 -40.26 9.08
N PHE A 825 34.94 -39.81 10.28
CA PHE A 825 35.96 -38.77 10.50
C PHE A 825 37.36 -39.21 10.02
N ALA A 826 37.73 -40.48 10.19
CA ALA A 826 38.99 -40.98 9.66
C ALA A 826 39.04 -40.99 8.12
N ALA A 827 37.95 -41.41 7.46
CA ALA A 827 37.86 -41.39 6.01
C ALA A 827 37.79 -39.96 5.44
N TYR A 828 37.14 -39.05 6.17
CA TYR A 828 36.97 -37.65 5.78
C TYR A 828 38.29 -36.88 5.81
N GLU A 829 39.03 -36.96 6.93
CA GLU A 829 40.36 -36.37 7.04
C GLU A 829 41.39 -37.07 6.12
N GLU A 830 41.19 -38.36 5.76
CA GLU A 830 41.96 -39.01 4.70
C GLU A 830 41.64 -38.43 3.31
N ALA A 831 40.36 -38.17 2.99
CA ALA A 831 39.94 -37.57 1.73
C ALA A 831 40.52 -36.15 1.57
N ILE A 832 40.41 -35.29 2.59
CA ILE A 832 41.00 -33.93 2.59
C ILE A 832 42.50 -33.94 2.28
N ARG A 833 43.26 -34.91 2.80
CA ARG A 833 44.69 -35.03 2.48
C ARG A 833 44.96 -35.34 1.02
N TYR A 834 44.10 -36.11 0.36
CA TYR A 834 44.22 -36.36 -1.08
C TYR A 834 43.77 -35.13 -1.88
N GLU A 835 42.72 -34.43 -1.46
CA GLU A 835 42.26 -33.17 -2.06
C GLU A 835 43.38 -32.10 -2.04
N ALA A 836 44.00 -31.86 -0.89
CA ALA A 836 45.17 -30.99 -0.74
C ALA A 836 46.38 -31.41 -1.60
N ARG A 837 46.52 -32.72 -1.89
CA ARG A 837 47.52 -33.23 -2.84
C ARG A 837 47.12 -32.94 -4.30
N ILE A 838 45.84 -33.10 -4.64
CA ILE A 838 45.28 -32.84 -5.98
C ILE A 838 45.29 -31.35 -6.32
N ALA A 839 45.10 -30.46 -5.34
CA ALA A 839 45.28 -29.02 -5.48
C ALA A 839 46.69 -28.63 -5.99
N SER A 840 47.71 -29.46 -5.70
CA SER A 840 49.09 -29.30 -6.19
C SER A 840 49.41 -30.05 -7.51
N ALA A 841 48.44 -30.75 -8.10
CA ALA A 841 48.64 -31.61 -9.25
C ALA A 841 48.69 -30.84 -10.60
N PRO A 842 49.25 -31.45 -11.67
CA PRO A 842 49.16 -30.93 -13.04
C PRO A 842 47.72 -30.77 -13.54
N ASP A 843 47.53 -29.86 -14.50
CA ASP A 843 46.20 -29.44 -15.00
C ASP A 843 45.35 -30.62 -15.52
N ASN A 844 45.95 -31.60 -16.21
CA ASN A 844 45.26 -32.80 -16.70
C ASN A 844 44.71 -33.71 -15.58
N VAL A 845 45.30 -33.63 -14.37
CA VAL A 845 44.81 -34.34 -13.18
C VAL A 845 43.64 -33.60 -12.55
N LYS A 846 43.67 -32.26 -12.54
CA LYS A 846 42.57 -31.40 -12.06
C LYS A 846 41.34 -31.49 -12.98
N GLU A 847 41.55 -31.49 -14.30
CA GLU A 847 40.52 -31.80 -15.30
C GLU A 847 39.88 -33.18 -15.04
N ALA A 848 40.69 -34.20 -14.71
CA ALA A 848 40.17 -35.54 -14.40
C ALA A 848 39.39 -35.59 -13.09
N TYR A 849 39.87 -34.94 -12.01
CA TYR A 849 39.18 -34.84 -10.72
C TYR A 849 37.79 -34.20 -10.85
N SER A 850 37.67 -33.13 -11.65
CA SER A 850 36.43 -32.38 -11.87
C SER A 850 35.53 -32.90 -13.00
N GLY A 851 36.01 -33.82 -13.84
CA GLY A 851 35.31 -34.24 -15.07
C GLY A 851 35.26 -35.75 -15.37
N ALA A 852 36.01 -36.58 -14.67
CA ALA A 852 35.98 -38.04 -14.82
C ALA A 852 35.02 -38.68 -13.81
N PHE A 853 34.10 -39.52 -14.29
CA PHE A 853 33.09 -40.20 -13.47
C PHE A 853 33.65 -41.47 -12.82
N TYR A 854 33.39 -41.62 -11.53
CA TYR A 854 33.68 -42.78 -10.69
C TYR A 854 32.36 -43.39 -10.18
N THR A 855 32.31 -44.72 -10.09
CA THR A 855 31.14 -45.44 -9.56
C THR A 855 31.29 -45.68 -8.06
N PHE A 856 30.36 -45.17 -7.27
CA PHE A 856 30.30 -45.31 -5.81
C PHE A 856 29.31 -46.39 -5.39
N PHE A 857 29.08 -46.54 -4.08
CA PHE A 857 28.04 -47.43 -3.54
C PHE A 857 26.66 -47.07 -4.12
N GLY A 858 25.76 -48.05 -4.27
CA GLY A 858 24.43 -47.84 -4.85
C GLY A 858 24.37 -47.68 -6.38
N GLU A 859 25.49 -47.84 -7.10
CA GLU A 859 25.64 -47.58 -8.55
C GLU A 859 25.56 -46.08 -8.95
N TYR A 860 25.68 -45.15 -7.99
CA TYR A 860 25.86 -43.72 -8.27
C TYR A 860 27.15 -43.49 -9.08
N ASN A 861 27.11 -42.61 -10.09
CA ASN A 861 28.26 -42.28 -10.93
C ASN A 861 28.51 -40.77 -10.86
N TRP A 862 29.59 -40.36 -10.17
CA TRP A 862 29.88 -38.96 -9.85
C TRP A 862 31.33 -38.61 -10.20
N THR A 863 31.58 -37.35 -10.53
CA THR A 863 32.93 -36.77 -10.53
C THR A 863 33.49 -36.76 -9.12
N LEU A 864 34.81 -36.98 -8.96
CA LEU A 864 35.46 -37.02 -7.64
C LEU A 864 35.27 -35.70 -6.85
N ASP A 865 35.33 -34.58 -7.56
CA ASP A 865 34.96 -33.24 -7.08
C ASP A 865 33.57 -33.23 -6.43
N TYR A 866 32.47 -33.37 -7.19
CA TYR A 866 31.11 -33.43 -6.63
C TYR A 866 30.94 -34.44 -5.47
N ALA A 867 31.57 -35.62 -5.59
CA ALA A 867 31.48 -36.67 -4.58
C ALA A 867 32.10 -36.28 -3.23
N MET A 868 33.12 -35.43 -3.21
CA MET A 868 33.64 -34.83 -1.97
C MET A 868 32.98 -33.49 -1.69
N SER A 869 33.16 -32.51 -2.58
CA SER A 869 32.78 -31.10 -2.41
C SER A 869 31.33 -30.90 -2.03
N VAL A 870 30.41 -31.75 -2.52
CA VAL A 870 28.99 -31.73 -2.14
C VAL A 870 28.71 -32.87 -1.16
N GLN A 871 28.80 -34.12 -1.61
CA GLN A 871 28.23 -35.27 -0.87
C GLN A 871 29.10 -35.68 0.32
N GLY A 872 30.43 -35.69 0.17
CA GLY A 872 31.37 -35.96 1.25
C GLY A 872 31.34 -34.88 2.32
N ARG A 873 31.27 -33.60 1.92
CA ARG A 873 31.13 -32.44 2.81
C ARG A 873 29.80 -32.46 3.56
N LEU A 874 28.65 -32.75 2.91
CA LEU A 874 27.37 -32.98 3.60
C LEU A 874 27.54 -34.00 4.74
N ALA A 875 28.00 -35.21 4.40
CA ALA A 875 28.15 -36.33 5.33
C ALA A 875 29.15 -36.05 6.48
N GLY A 876 30.30 -35.48 6.16
CA GLY A 876 31.38 -35.26 7.12
C GLY A 876 31.15 -34.07 8.03
N MET A 877 30.66 -32.95 7.48
CA MET A 877 30.50 -31.70 8.23
C MET A 877 29.28 -31.72 9.14
N ASP A 878 28.13 -32.23 8.70
CA ASP A 878 26.97 -32.44 9.58
C ASP A 878 27.37 -33.22 10.83
N ALA A 879 28.01 -34.38 10.66
CA ALA A 879 28.49 -35.17 11.79
C ALA A 879 29.53 -34.44 12.67
N TYR A 880 30.36 -33.57 12.08
CA TYR A 880 31.35 -32.78 12.83
C TYR A 880 30.73 -31.64 13.63
N THR A 881 29.64 -31.04 13.16
CA THR A 881 28.95 -29.92 13.84
C THR A 881 27.84 -30.40 14.78
N SER A 882 27.24 -31.56 14.50
CA SER A 882 26.19 -32.19 15.31
C SER A 882 26.73 -32.96 16.54
N LEU A 883 28.05 -33.13 16.67
CA LEU A 883 28.71 -33.69 17.86
C LEU A 883 29.51 -32.62 18.61
N PHE A 884 29.60 -32.77 19.94
CA PHE A 884 30.21 -31.80 20.85
C PHE A 884 31.27 -32.43 21.76
N TYR A 885 32.30 -31.66 22.11
CA TYR A 885 33.30 -31.97 23.12
C TYR A 885 33.25 -30.90 24.23
N GLY A 886 32.63 -31.24 25.36
CA GLY A 886 32.19 -30.22 26.32
C GLY A 886 31.08 -29.38 25.68
N ASP A 887 31.23 -28.06 25.75
CA ASP A 887 30.28 -27.08 25.18
C ASP A 887 30.67 -26.60 23.76
N ILE A 888 31.72 -27.19 23.16
CA ILE A 888 32.28 -26.79 21.85
C ILE A 888 31.99 -27.85 20.78
N PRO A 889 31.61 -27.48 19.54
CA PRO A 889 31.46 -28.43 18.43
C PRO A 889 32.74 -29.24 18.16
N LEU A 890 32.58 -30.53 17.84
CA LEU A 890 33.68 -31.44 17.55
C LEU A 890 34.52 -30.97 16.35
N TRP A 891 33.87 -30.33 15.38
CA TRP A 891 34.49 -29.56 14.29
C TRP A 891 35.65 -28.67 14.78
N GLU A 892 35.35 -27.73 15.68
CA GLU A 892 36.32 -26.76 16.18
C GLU A 892 37.40 -27.44 17.04
N ALA A 893 37.00 -28.40 17.88
CA ALA A 893 37.92 -29.18 18.69
C ALA A 893 38.94 -29.98 17.85
N VAL A 894 38.56 -30.45 16.66
CA VAL A 894 39.50 -31.13 15.75
C VAL A 894 40.33 -30.14 14.94
N ARG A 895 39.76 -29.02 14.47
CA ARG A 895 40.48 -28.04 13.65
C ARG A 895 41.47 -27.17 14.44
N THR A 896 41.15 -26.83 15.69
CA THR A 896 42.11 -26.22 16.62
C THR A 896 43.26 -27.14 17.02
N ILE A 897 43.13 -28.46 16.79
CA ILE A 897 44.12 -29.47 17.15
C ILE A 897 44.56 -30.30 15.91
N PRO A 898 45.37 -29.73 15.00
CA PRO A 898 45.78 -30.39 13.75
C PRO A 898 46.46 -31.75 13.91
N ALA A 899 47.02 -32.05 15.08
CA ALA A 899 47.63 -33.36 15.36
C ALA A 899 46.60 -34.51 15.33
N LEU A 900 45.37 -34.28 15.78
CA LEU A 900 44.33 -35.30 15.84
C LEU A 900 43.76 -35.62 14.45
N GLY A 901 43.37 -34.62 13.65
CA GLY A 901 42.95 -34.82 12.26
C GLY A 901 44.01 -35.53 11.42
N ASN A 902 45.28 -35.11 11.57
CA ASN A 902 46.42 -35.78 10.95
C ASN A 902 46.60 -37.24 11.41
N PHE A 903 46.22 -37.59 12.64
CA PHE A 903 46.24 -38.98 13.10
C PHE A 903 45.04 -39.78 12.59
N LEU A 904 43.82 -39.23 12.63
CA LEU A 904 42.60 -39.85 12.09
C LEU A 904 42.80 -40.26 10.62
N ALA A 905 43.25 -39.32 9.79
CA ALA A 905 43.59 -39.56 8.39
C ALA A 905 44.71 -40.59 8.16
N ALA A 906 45.63 -40.78 9.13
CA ALA A 906 46.66 -41.80 9.05
C ALA A 906 46.16 -43.17 9.53
N ALA A 907 45.19 -43.18 10.45
CA ALA A 907 44.60 -44.37 11.06
C ALA A 907 43.47 -44.99 10.21
N SER A 908 42.86 -44.23 9.28
CA SER A 908 41.75 -44.69 8.42
C SER A 908 41.97 -46.09 7.81
N PRO A 909 43.09 -46.44 7.15
CA PRO A 909 43.30 -47.78 6.61
C PRO A 909 43.27 -48.90 7.67
N VAL A 910 43.65 -48.61 8.92
CA VAL A 910 43.55 -49.54 10.06
C VAL A 910 42.10 -49.65 10.53
N ILE A 911 41.42 -48.52 10.73
CA ILE A 911 40.02 -48.41 11.17
C ILE A 911 39.07 -49.16 10.21
N TRP A 912 39.33 -49.09 8.90
CA TRP A 912 38.54 -49.75 7.86
C TRP A 912 38.90 -51.23 7.59
N THR A 913 39.97 -51.76 8.18
CA THR A 913 40.49 -53.14 7.96
C THR A 913 39.51 -54.27 8.34
N GLN A 914 38.44 -53.99 9.10
CA GLN A 914 37.43 -55.00 9.45
C GLN A 914 36.35 -55.24 8.38
N THR A 915 36.30 -54.45 7.31
CA THR A 915 35.43 -54.78 6.15
C THR A 915 35.99 -56.00 5.39
N GLU A 916 35.13 -56.88 4.87
CA GLU A 916 35.58 -58.08 4.12
C GLU A 916 36.29 -57.74 2.78
N THR A 917 36.21 -56.47 2.35
CA THR A 917 36.66 -55.96 1.05
C THR A 917 37.94 -55.13 1.09
N ALA A 918 38.36 -54.60 2.25
CA ALA A 918 39.55 -53.74 2.34
C ALA A 918 40.87 -54.51 2.18
N GLU A 919 41.82 -53.93 1.42
CA GLU A 919 43.21 -54.38 1.47
C GLU A 919 43.84 -53.98 2.80
N LYS A 920 44.55 -54.92 3.44
CA LYS A 920 45.07 -54.74 4.80
C LYS A 920 46.41 -54.01 4.77
N PRO A 921 46.60 -52.90 5.51
CA PRO A 921 47.87 -52.19 5.55
C PRO A 921 48.97 -53.07 6.14
N SER A 922 50.23 -52.78 5.81
CA SER A 922 51.34 -53.62 6.29
C SER A 922 51.54 -53.47 7.80
N THR A 923 52.15 -54.48 8.44
CA THR A 923 52.52 -54.36 9.86
C THR A 923 53.53 -53.26 10.15
N THR A 924 54.29 -52.80 9.14
CA THR A 924 55.17 -51.64 9.31
C THR A 924 54.35 -50.36 9.41
N ASP A 925 53.30 -50.23 8.58
CA ASP A 925 52.45 -49.05 8.55
C ASP A 925 51.56 -48.99 9.80
N ALA A 926 50.96 -50.11 10.20
CA ALA A 926 50.20 -50.23 11.45
C ALA A 926 51.05 -49.83 12.68
N VAL A 927 52.31 -50.27 12.75
CA VAL A 927 53.24 -49.88 13.83
C VAL A 927 53.65 -48.41 13.74
N ASN A 928 53.76 -47.84 12.53
CA ASN A 928 54.03 -46.41 12.36
C ASN A 928 52.84 -45.54 12.78
N ILE A 929 51.61 -45.99 12.53
CA ILE A 929 50.37 -45.33 12.99
C ILE A 929 50.29 -45.37 14.52
N MET A 930 50.54 -46.53 15.14
CA MET A 930 50.65 -46.61 16.61
C MET A 930 51.70 -45.65 17.18
N LYS A 931 52.83 -45.45 16.50
CA LYS A 931 53.84 -44.47 16.93
C LYS A 931 53.40 -43.02 16.78
N GLN A 932 52.59 -42.70 15.76
CA GLN A 932 51.95 -41.38 15.64
C GLN A 932 50.98 -41.14 16.80
N PHE A 933 50.18 -42.14 17.18
CA PHE A 933 49.29 -42.05 18.34
C PHE A 933 50.05 -41.67 19.63
N LEU A 934 51.26 -42.21 19.84
CA LEU A 934 52.08 -41.83 21.01
C LEU A 934 52.42 -40.34 21.04
N THR A 935 52.59 -39.69 19.89
CA THR A 935 52.99 -38.27 19.78
C THR A 935 51.88 -37.27 20.10
N LEU A 936 50.62 -37.71 20.12
CA LEU A 936 49.48 -36.88 20.49
C LEU A 936 49.57 -36.35 21.93
N SER A 937 48.87 -35.26 22.26
CA SER A 937 48.67 -34.86 23.66
C SER A 937 47.78 -35.85 24.43
N ASP A 938 47.64 -35.67 25.75
CA ASP A 938 46.74 -36.50 26.56
C ASP A 938 45.25 -36.15 26.34
N GLU A 939 44.98 -34.91 25.93
CA GLU A 939 43.66 -34.41 25.52
C GLU A 939 43.24 -35.01 24.17
N GLU A 940 44.11 -34.94 23.16
CA GLU A 940 43.92 -35.59 21.85
C GLU A 940 43.66 -37.10 21.97
N LYS A 941 44.40 -37.79 22.84
CA LYS A 941 44.18 -39.21 23.12
C LYS A 941 42.84 -39.47 23.80
N THR A 942 42.40 -38.57 24.68
CA THR A 942 41.11 -38.66 25.37
C THR A 942 39.95 -38.47 24.39
N LEU A 943 40.01 -37.45 23.53
CA LEU A 943 39.01 -37.20 22.48
C LEU A 943 38.94 -38.37 21.49
N PHE A 944 40.09 -38.88 21.03
CA PHE A 944 40.13 -40.09 20.19
C PHE A 944 39.52 -41.33 20.87
N ALA A 945 39.75 -41.52 22.17
CA ALA A 945 39.14 -42.60 22.94
C ALA A 945 37.63 -42.42 23.12
N GLN A 946 37.14 -41.19 23.32
CA GLN A 946 35.71 -40.90 23.37
C GLN A 946 35.00 -41.22 22.05
N LEU A 947 35.60 -40.89 20.90
CA LEU A 947 35.07 -41.26 19.58
C LEU A 947 34.95 -42.79 19.40
N GLN A 948 35.91 -43.57 19.92
CA GLN A 948 35.79 -45.04 19.94
C GLN A 948 34.75 -45.57 20.94
N LEU A 949 34.45 -44.83 22.02
CA LEU A 949 33.49 -45.23 23.05
C LEU A 949 32.03 -44.92 22.67
N MET A 950 31.79 -44.02 21.71
CA MET A 950 30.46 -43.85 21.09
C MET A 950 30.00 -45.14 20.38
N GLU A 951 30.95 -45.94 19.89
CA GLU A 951 30.71 -47.10 19.03
C GLU A 951 30.46 -48.37 19.87
N GLU A 952 29.21 -48.62 20.29
CA GLU A 952 28.83 -49.71 21.20
C GLU A 952 29.45 -51.08 20.80
N ASN A 953 30.50 -51.49 21.53
CA ASN A 953 31.27 -52.73 21.34
C ASN A 953 32.18 -52.78 20.08
N HIS A 954 32.42 -51.66 19.40
CA HIS A 954 33.13 -51.60 18.12
C HIS A 954 34.32 -50.61 18.07
N PRO A 955 35.36 -50.73 18.94
CA PRO A 955 36.54 -49.86 18.91
C PRO A 955 37.40 -50.11 17.65
N TYR A 956 37.03 -49.52 16.50
CA TYR A 956 37.49 -49.95 15.17
C TYR A 956 39.01 -49.89 14.99
N TYR A 957 39.72 -48.98 15.67
CA TYR A 957 41.18 -48.87 15.59
C TYR A 957 41.88 -50.11 16.18
N TYR A 958 41.60 -50.45 17.44
CA TYR A 958 42.19 -51.65 18.07
C TYR A 958 41.69 -52.95 17.44
N ASN A 959 40.44 -52.95 16.97
CA ASN A 959 39.84 -54.03 16.16
C ASN A 959 40.58 -54.25 14.83
N GLY A 960 41.00 -53.16 14.17
CA GLY A 960 41.83 -53.17 12.96
C GLY A 960 43.25 -53.66 13.23
N LEU A 961 43.94 -53.08 14.22
CA LEU A 961 45.28 -53.50 14.65
C LEU A 961 45.31 -54.99 14.99
N THR A 962 44.32 -55.48 15.76
CA THR A 962 44.19 -56.90 16.10
C THR A 962 44.07 -57.76 14.83
N ALA A 963 43.22 -57.37 13.88
CA ALA A 963 43.05 -58.10 12.62
C ALA A 963 44.32 -58.12 11.74
N ILE A 964 45.14 -57.07 11.78
CA ILE A 964 46.43 -56.99 11.06
C ILE A 964 47.46 -57.91 11.71
N PHE A 965 47.66 -57.80 13.03
CA PHE A 965 48.67 -58.59 13.74
C PHE A 965 48.31 -60.08 13.83
N THR A 966 47.02 -60.44 13.90
CA THR A 966 46.58 -61.85 13.81
C THR A 966 47.02 -62.50 12.49
N VAL A 967 46.92 -61.79 11.36
CA VAL A 967 47.38 -62.29 10.05
C VAL A 967 48.91 -62.43 10.02
N HIS A 968 49.64 -61.47 10.60
CA HIS A 968 51.10 -61.47 10.60
C HIS A 968 51.71 -62.57 11.49
N PHE A 969 51.18 -62.76 12.70
CA PHE A 969 51.69 -63.75 13.66
C PHE A 969 51.06 -65.14 13.51
N ALA A 970 50.12 -65.33 12.58
CA ALA A 970 49.63 -66.62 12.09
C ALA A 970 49.35 -67.65 13.21
N ASP A 971 48.42 -67.29 14.10
CA ASP A 971 47.98 -68.06 15.27
C ASP A 971 49.01 -68.25 16.41
N ASP A 972 50.11 -67.47 16.48
CA ASP A 972 50.91 -67.41 17.72
C ASP A 972 50.14 -66.70 18.85
N THR A 973 49.37 -67.50 19.59
CA THR A 973 48.54 -67.08 20.72
C THR A 973 49.33 -66.46 21.88
N ALA A 974 50.66 -66.67 21.97
CA ALA A 974 51.48 -66.06 23.01
C ALA A 974 51.89 -64.65 22.63
N ILE A 975 52.33 -64.44 21.38
CA ILE A 975 52.60 -63.10 20.84
C ILE A 975 51.31 -62.29 20.81
N MET A 976 50.21 -62.82 20.26
CA MET A 976 48.93 -62.09 20.23
C MET A 976 48.42 -61.74 21.62
N LYS A 977 48.62 -62.60 22.64
CA LYS A 977 48.28 -62.22 24.02
C LYS A 977 49.11 -61.04 24.55
N ALA A 978 50.37 -60.90 24.14
CA ALA A 978 51.21 -59.76 24.50
C ALA A 978 50.86 -58.49 23.70
N VAL A 979 50.33 -58.64 22.47
CA VAL A 979 49.80 -57.53 21.65
C VAL A 979 48.49 -56.99 22.24
N ASN A 980 47.52 -57.86 22.51
CA ASN A 980 46.25 -57.44 23.14
C ASN A 980 46.49 -56.79 24.50
N ALA A 981 47.34 -57.38 25.36
CA ALA A 981 47.68 -56.78 26.65
C ALA A 981 48.46 -55.45 26.55
N LEU A 982 49.01 -55.10 25.38
CA LEU A 982 49.58 -53.77 25.12
C LEU A 982 48.47 -52.76 24.80
N PHE A 983 47.43 -53.16 24.06
CA PHE A 983 46.24 -52.34 23.82
C PHE A 983 45.45 -52.12 25.13
N ASP A 984 45.21 -53.18 25.91
CA ASP A 984 44.55 -53.11 27.24
C ASP A 984 45.24 -52.07 28.15
N ALA A 985 46.57 -51.98 28.08
CA ALA A 985 47.39 -51.05 28.86
C ALA A 985 47.53 -49.65 28.25
N GLU A 986 47.29 -49.51 26.95
CA GLU A 986 47.20 -48.24 26.22
C GLU A 986 45.86 -47.56 26.52
N GLU A 987 44.75 -48.28 26.42
CA GLU A 987 43.40 -47.83 26.81
C GLU A 987 43.36 -47.39 28.28
N ALA A 988 43.77 -48.26 29.21
CA ALA A 988 43.73 -47.94 30.64
C ALA A 988 44.67 -46.77 31.05
N MET A 989 45.71 -46.49 30.25
CA MET A 989 46.57 -45.31 30.45
C MET A 989 45.84 -44.02 30.05
N ILE A 990 44.99 -44.07 29.03
CA ILE A 990 44.19 -42.92 28.58
C ILE A 990 43.08 -42.64 29.59
N SER A 991 42.29 -43.65 29.97
CA SER A 991 41.19 -43.49 30.95
C SER A 991 41.68 -42.93 32.28
N TYR A 992 42.80 -43.43 32.81
CA TYR A 992 43.41 -42.88 34.02
C TYR A 992 43.91 -41.43 33.86
N ARG A 993 44.40 -41.04 32.67
CA ARG A 993 44.87 -39.66 32.41
C ARG A 993 43.71 -38.67 32.29
N ALA A 994 42.64 -39.05 31.57
CA ALA A 994 41.40 -38.29 31.51
C ALA A 994 40.81 -38.10 32.91
N ALA A 995 40.68 -39.20 33.68
CA ALA A 995 40.18 -39.16 35.05
C ALA A 995 41.08 -38.37 36.03
N ALA A 996 42.37 -38.20 35.72
CA ALA A 996 43.30 -37.40 36.51
C ALA A 996 43.31 -35.90 36.12
N ALA A 997 42.65 -35.53 35.02
CA ALA A 997 42.49 -34.14 34.57
C ALA A 997 41.13 -33.54 34.95
N ASP A 998 40.08 -34.37 35.07
CA ASP A 998 38.76 -33.96 35.54
C ASP A 998 38.76 -33.65 37.05
N GLU A 999 38.64 -32.36 37.40
CA GLU A 999 38.59 -31.89 38.80
C GLU A 999 37.27 -32.24 39.53
N THR A 1000 36.26 -32.77 38.84
CA THR A 1000 34.94 -33.12 39.41
C THR A 1000 34.87 -34.55 39.96
N LEU A 1001 35.71 -35.46 39.47
CA LEU A 1001 35.75 -36.86 39.90
C LEU A 1001 36.12 -37.04 41.37
N THR A 1002 35.53 -38.03 42.03
CA THR A 1002 35.91 -38.34 43.41
C THR A 1002 37.24 -39.09 43.47
N ALA A 1003 37.92 -38.95 44.61
CA ALA A 1003 39.13 -39.71 44.91
C ALA A 1003 38.92 -41.23 45.03
N GLU A 1004 37.67 -41.73 45.01
CA GLU A 1004 37.36 -43.16 44.93
C GLU A 1004 37.26 -43.64 43.47
N GLU A 1005 36.72 -42.83 42.55
CA GLU A 1005 36.65 -43.13 41.12
C GLU A 1005 38.04 -43.04 40.46
N LEU A 1006 38.81 -41.99 40.74
CA LEU A 1006 40.20 -41.87 40.28
C LEU A 1006 41.10 -43.02 40.81
N ALA A 1007 40.76 -43.59 41.98
CA ALA A 1007 41.45 -44.76 42.51
C ALA A 1007 41.03 -46.07 41.81
N GLN A 1008 39.79 -46.17 41.29
CA GLN A 1008 39.33 -47.31 40.49
C GLN A 1008 39.98 -47.32 39.10
N GLU A 1009 39.99 -46.19 38.40
CA GLU A 1009 40.72 -46.04 37.12
C GLU A 1009 42.21 -46.35 37.29
N ARG A 1010 42.81 -45.91 38.40
CA ARG A 1010 44.19 -46.26 38.68
C ARG A 1010 44.39 -47.75 38.96
N GLN A 1011 43.45 -48.42 39.62
CA GLN A 1011 43.51 -49.87 39.81
C GLN A 1011 43.43 -50.60 38.47
N ALA A 1012 42.55 -50.18 37.55
CA ALA A 1012 42.45 -50.74 36.21
C ALA A 1012 43.79 -50.65 35.45
N LEU A 1013 44.46 -49.49 35.49
CA LEU A 1013 45.79 -49.32 34.90
C LEU A 1013 46.88 -50.17 35.57
N ASP A 1014 46.91 -50.23 36.91
CA ASP A 1014 47.86 -51.08 37.65
C ASP A 1014 47.65 -52.58 37.30
N GLU A 1015 46.41 -53.02 37.06
CA GLU A 1015 46.06 -54.37 36.62
C GLU A 1015 46.44 -54.63 35.14
N ALA A 1016 46.12 -53.72 34.22
CA ALA A 1016 46.45 -53.84 32.80
C ALA A 1016 47.97 -53.88 32.54
N MET A 1017 48.73 -52.99 33.17
CA MET A 1017 50.20 -53.01 33.12
C MET A 1017 50.79 -54.30 33.72
N THR A 1018 50.15 -54.86 34.75
CA THR A 1018 50.54 -56.17 35.31
C THR A 1018 50.26 -57.32 34.33
N ALA A 1019 49.16 -57.26 33.58
CA ALA A 1019 48.84 -58.23 32.54
C ALA A 1019 49.82 -58.17 31.37
N LEU A 1020 50.19 -56.96 30.92
CA LEU A 1020 51.20 -56.72 29.88
C LEU A 1020 52.56 -57.31 30.24
N GLU A 1021 53.10 -56.96 31.42
CA GLU A 1021 54.39 -57.50 31.87
C GLU A 1021 54.37 -59.02 32.03
N THR A 1022 53.23 -59.58 32.46
CA THR A 1022 53.03 -61.03 32.57
C THR A 1022 53.00 -61.71 31.19
N ALA A 1023 52.36 -61.11 30.19
CA ALA A 1023 52.29 -61.64 28.83
C ALA A 1023 53.64 -61.57 28.12
N VAL A 1024 54.33 -60.42 28.16
CA VAL A 1024 55.67 -60.23 27.57
C VAL A 1024 56.70 -61.16 28.24
N SER A 1025 56.63 -61.34 29.57
CA SER A 1025 57.52 -62.25 30.30
C SER A 1025 57.27 -63.74 30.05
N ALA A 1026 56.13 -64.10 29.42
CA ALA A 1026 55.79 -65.48 29.07
C ALA A 1026 56.28 -65.89 27.66
N LEU A 1027 56.75 -64.94 26.85
CA LEU A 1027 57.28 -65.21 25.51
C LEU A 1027 58.60 -66.00 25.56
N SER A 1028 58.79 -66.93 24.63
CA SER A 1028 60.12 -67.55 24.41
C SER A 1028 61.10 -66.56 23.77
N GLU A 1029 62.41 -66.84 23.83
CA GLU A 1029 63.47 -65.97 23.28
C GLU A 1029 63.23 -65.59 21.81
N THR A 1030 62.72 -66.51 20.98
CA THR A 1030 62.31 -66.24 19.59
C THR A 1030 61.10 -65.31 19.51
N GLN A 1031 60.02 -65.61 20.24
CA GLN A 1031 58.77 -64.84 20.23
C GLN A 1031 58.98 -63.43 20.78
N ALA A 1032 59.80 -63.30 21.83
CA ALA A 1032 60.21 -62.03 22.39
C ALA A 1032 61.04 -61.21 21.38
N THR A 1033 61.85 -61.86 20.54
CA THR A 1033 62.56 -61.16 19.45
C THR A 1033 61.54 -60.61 18.43
N GLN A 1034 60.64 -61.45 17.93
CA GLN A 1034 59.62 -61.07 16.93
C GLN A 1034 58.65 -59.98 17.45
N PHE A 1035 58.26 -60.03 18.72
CA PHE A 1035 57.45 -58.98 19.34
C PHE A 1035 58.23 -57.66 19.48
N ASN A 1036 59.48 -57.71 19.95
CA ASN A 1036 60.29 -56.49 20.12
C ASN A 1036 60.75 -55.86 18.79
N GLU A 1037 60.84 -56.63 17.70
CA GLU A 1037 61.11 -56.09 16.34
C GLU A 1037 60.06 -55.07 15.89
N LEU A 1038 58.82 -55.17 16.39
CA LEU A 1038 57.73 -54.21 16.13
C LEU A 1038 57.48 -53.27 17.33
N PHE A 1039 57.30 -53.82 18.53
CA PHE A 1039 56.69 -53.09 19.66
C PHE A 1039 57.66 -52.56 20.72
N ALA A 1040 58.98 -52.78 20.61
CA ALA A 1040 59.92 -52.42 21.69
C ALA A 1040 59.89 -50.93 22.09
N GLU A 1041 59.68 -50.04 21.12
CA GLU A 1041 59.58 -48.59 21.33
C GLU A 1041 58.29 -48.21 22.06
N ILE A 1042 57.15 -48.76 21.61
CA ILE A 1042 55.81 -48.54 22.17
C ILE A 1042 55.74 -49.10 23.61
N LEU A 1043 56.24 -50.33 23.82
CA LEU A 1043 56.37 -50.92 25.15
C LEU A 1043 57.30 -50.10 26.07
N SER A 1044 58.35 -49.48 25.52
CA SER A 1044 59.22 -48.58 26.29
C SER A 1044 58.52 -47.26 26.66
N TYR A 1045 57.63 -46.74 25.81
CA TYR A 1045 56.80 -45.57 26.11
C TYR A 1045 55.86 -45.86 27.29
N TYR A 1046 55.00 -46.88 27.21
CA TYR A 1046 54.02 -47.15 28.27
C TYR A 1046 54.67 -47.53 29.61
N ARG A 1047 55.76 -48.30 29.59
CA ARG A 1047 56.60 -48.54 30.79
C ARG A 1047 57.12 -47.25 31.41
N THR A 1048 57.60 -46.31 30.58
CA THR A 1048 58.15 -45.03 31.04
C THR A 1048 57.04 -44.16 31.62
N ALA A 1049 55.94 -43.98 30.88
CA ALA A 1049 54.77 -43.23 31.31
C ALA A 1049 54.21 -43.74 32.65
N TYR A 1050 53.99 -45.05 32.77
CA TYR A 1050 53.52 -45.69 34.01
C TYR A 1050 54.50 -45.48 35.18
N SER A 1051 55.82 -45.58 34.93
CA SER A 1051 56.83 -45.38 35.98
C SER A 1051 56.94 -43.93 36.50
N GLN A 1052 56.35 -42.96 35.81
CA GLN A 1052 56.31 -41.55 36.20
C GLN A 1052 55.06 -41.19 37.01
N LEU A 1053 54.02 -42.05 37.01
CA LEU A 1053 52.79 -41.80 37.74
C LEU A 1053 53.02 -41.87 39.27
N PRO A 1054 52.23 -41.14 40.09
CA PRO A 1054 52.28 -41.27 41.54
C PRO A 1054 52.10 -42.74 41.97
N ALA A 1055 52.84 -43.20 42.97
CA ALA A 1055 52.65 -44.56 43.48
C ALA A 1055 51.28 -44.69 44.17
N THR A 1056 50.55 -45.77 43.88
CA THR A 1056 49.22 -46.07 44.43
C THR A 1056 49.27 -46.04 45.96
N SER A 1057 48.70 -45.00 46.56
CA SER A 1057 48.85 -44.72 48.00
C SER A 1057 47.96 -45.65 48.82
N ALA A 1058 48.53 -46.77 49.26
CA ALA A 1058 47.83 -47.81 50.00
C ALA A 1058 47.21 -47.30 51.32
N GLN A 1059 45.89 -47.02 51.27
CA GLN A 1059 44.93 -46.86 52.37
C GLN A 1059 45.41 -46.07 53.61
N GLY A 1060 45.07 -44.77 53.64
CA GLY A 1060 44.92 -44.01 54.89
C GLY A 1060 43.44 -43.83 55.22
N ASN A 1061 43.01 -44.27 56.42
CA ASN A 1061 41.64 -44.09 56.93
C ASN A 1061 41.31 -42.62 57.25
#